data_AF-A0A7K8KH16-F1
#
_entry.id   AF-A0A7K8KH16-F1
#
_cell.length_a   1.000
_cell.length_b   1.000
_cell.length_c   1.000
_cell.angle_alpha   90.00
_cell.angle_beta   90.00
_cell.angle_gamma   90.00
#
_symmetry.space_group_name_H-M   'P 1'
#
loop_
_entity.id
_entity.type
_entity.pdbx_description
1 polymer ?
#
loop_
_entity_poly.entity_id
_entity_poly.type
_entity_poly.pdbx_seq_one_letter_code
_entity_poly.pdbx_strand_id
1 'polypeptide(L)'
;AIKSDVAVTLVRVEYNGAILGDSPKTCVLPNGTANYNFVTSFECSPDGPNSLDDVAQKPLLLTVMEALQKEKKQKEKTVPLGQAVVDLLPLLQGQCSFKVSAPLYAVPTSPAESLQPEAKVCGTWILTVCTKEPLLSAAQLSDGNLLSVTLEAAYSVPEAFDPAGPLYNYLACLQIPAAGEKEIPLLFKRGILKLAGEKEPLPRPKKWPLANVMAPGALSIPNSFIVGGPYEDEDGELNKREDVEFRIQAESTKRIVWDMERRCYLDPAAVVTLQKRIAECRYWPVEICRMPVASPGKGETSKAEKGHKDTRISFHGVAYVNMVPLLCPGVKQIRGAFPVFAYQDSEVFEKTKSQHSVFQDLRMQLSLMKEESQIPGMSTPPSRAVPSKAQKEDKDKITREKNSNKRLSARSFNAPVMALGSRTLSEQCLSSQQYTEAETFLVMEIKLDKALVPKRLREELTRRVKQMIPPRPPLPPRTAGAKKAVEDYHNHVTSIASAILSEYRELFGEQLPGQGAIDHQTLEEQKRQLNFELNSSGKYFAFKEQLKYAVVKIVREKYLKTTAFETQEELQAFLSELYVYLVDQMHVALNQLLSEEAPSPVPLSRMTQEQLWLFAHEAEVNKDYKMASHYHQQRVAQDQRNIQCWLDYGAFCLLIEEPTKAQECFKQALSLDPHHIPSLLLCGIVAVTLQHYEEAQIFLEAACCSEPSSIVAWTLSGLFYELQNNNIQVELAFCEAKKLLQAQLAKERSVPEAAEEEGEEKPTSAASVRSPSAGPDECLPASFLSTSLKMCPSERNALLQPPLPPPGFYLVLLGFLCPHQGLSPCSCFRHEKTGLGLMETCFLAAPPPGSGLSQAPCTIFTKTVEFLLKVNAIQLVHRALAHELLSLQGGPSCSYYLALAQTSLLKEDFSKCEECLCEAVKIDCLNPNVWAQKGHLCYLKRDFGKAKECYERTVGFEEDAADMRFVFLRLGSIYLDEKEYGRAKQTYLLACKNAASCLSWLGVGIACYRLEELEEAEDALSEANALENTNAEVWGYLALVCLRGGRQREAEQCYKYTLKLGLRNDALLREIRATQQQLGFGDPAF
;
A
#
# COMPACT_ATOMS: atom_id res chain seq x y z
N ALA A 1 -64.36 -9.29 30.43
CA ALA A 1 -64.10 -10.65 30.96
C ALA A 1 -64.28 -11.64 29.82
N ILE A 2 -63.24 -12.42 29.50
CA ILE A 2 -63.29 -13.54 28.54
C ILE A 2 -63.20 -14.83 29.38
N LYS A 3 -63.85 -15.91 28.94
CA LYS A 3 -63.80 -17.19 29.66
C LYS A 3 -62.38 -17.76 29.63
N SER A 4 -62.02 -18.47 30.69
CA SER A 4 -60.72 -19.13 30.85
C SER A 4 -60.66 -20.44 30.05
N ASP A 5 -60.67 -20.34 28.72
CA ASP A 5 -60.35 -21.48 27.86
C ASP A 5 -58.83 -21.70 27.89
N VAL A 6 -58.42 -22.76 28.58
CA VAL A 6 -57.03 -23.22 28.62
C VAL A 6 -56.72 -23.87 27.28
N ALA A 7 -56.10 -23.09 26.39
CA ALA A 7 -55.66 -23.58 25.09
C ALA A 7 -54.74 -24.80 25.26
N VAL A 8 -55.09 -25.90 24.61
CA VAL A 8 -54.30 -27.14 24.60
C VAL A 8 -53.51 -27.17 23.30
N THR A 9 -52.21 -26.93 23.40
CA THR A 9 -51.30 -26.80 22.26
C THR A 9 -50.35 -27.97 22.15
N LEU A 10 -49.87 -28.23 20.94
CA LEU A 10 -48.78 -29.17 20.66
C LEU A 10 -47.86 -28.60 19.59
N VAL A 11 -46.63 -29.11 19.53
CA VAL A 11 -45.59 -28.66 18.60
C VAL A 11 -45.34 -29.76 17.59
N ARG A 12 -45.47 -29.43 16.30
CA ARG A 12 -44.95 -30.28 15.23
C ARG A 12 -43.56 -29.81 14.83
N VAL A 13 -42.64 -30.76 14.70
CA VAL A 13 -41.29 -30.53 14.19
C VAL A 13 -41.19 -31.11 12.80
N GLU A 14 -40.79 -30.30 11.82
CA GLU A 14 -40.65 -30.71 10.41
C GLU A 14 -39.27 -30.34 9.87
N TYR A 15 -38.66 -31.24 9.11
CA TYR A 15 -37.38 -31.01 8.46
C TYR A 15 -37.41 -31.63 7.06
N ASN A 16 -36.90 -30.90 6.06
CA ASN A 16 -36.80 -31.40 4.68
C ASN A 16 -38.12 -31.98 4.11
N GLY A 17 -39.26 -31.40 4.49
CA GLY A 17 -40.60 -31.87 4.09
C GLY A 17 -41.13 -33.11 4.85
N ALA A 18 -40.32 -33.72 5.72
CA ALA A 18 -40.71 -34.83 6.59
C ALA A 18 -41.11 -34.33 8.00
N ILE A 19 -42.17 -34.91 8.56
CA ILE A 19 -42.58 -34.67 9.95
C ILE A 19 -41.70 -35.52 10.86
N LEU A 20 -40.87 -34.88 11.69
CA LEU A 20 -39.99 -35.55 12.67
C LEU A 20 -40.71 -35.94 13.96
N GLY A 21 -41.89 -35.36 14.22
CA GLY A 21 -42.80 -35.77 15.28
C GLY A 21 -43.63 -34.64 15.86
N ASP A 22 -44.66 -35.04 16.62
CA ASP A 22 -45.56 -34.16 17.37
C ASP A 22 -45.27 -34.30 18.87
N SER A 23 -45.20 -33.17 19.58
CA SER A 23 -45.02 -33.14 21.03
C SER A 23 -46.23 -33.71 21.78
N PRO A 24 -46.07 -34.14 23.05
CA PRO A 24 -47.22 -34.26 23.94
C PRO A 24 -48.00 -32.92 24.00
N LYS A 25 -49.31 -33.02 24.19
CA LYS A 25 -50.21 -31.86 24.35
C LYS A 25 -49.96 -31.21 25.71
N THR A 26 -49.75 -29.90 25.71
CA THR A 26 -49.50 -29.10 26.91
C THR A 26 -50.58 -28.02 27.05
N CYS A 27 -51.00 -27.74 28.27
CA CYS A 27 -51.86 -26.60 28.59
C CYS A 27 -51.01 -25.32 28.65
N VAL A 28 -51.39 -24.26 27.94
CA VAL A 28 -50.74 -22.95 28.08
C VAL A 28 -51.03 -22.39 29.47
N LEU A 29 -49.99 -21.91 30.18
CA LEU A 29 -50.12 -21.35 31.52
C LEU A 29 -50.73 -19.94 31.49
N PRO A 30 -51.34 -19.43 32.58
CA PRO A 30 -51.99 -18.11 32.62
C PRO A 30 -51.07 -16.90 32.34
N ASN A 31 -49.75 -17.10 32.36
CA ASN A 31 -48.72 -16.13 31.99
C ASN A 31 -48.34 -16.18 30.49
N GLY A 32 -49.00 -17.03 29.69
CA GLY A 32 -48.72 -17.23 28.26
C GLY A 32 -47.59 -18.21 27.95
N THR A 33 -46.91 -18.83 28.94
CA THR A 33 -45.80 -19.75 28.66
C THR A 33 -46.26 -21.22 28.59
N ALA A 34 -45.59 -22.02 27.77
CA ALA A 34 -45.81 -23.46 27.66
C ALA A 34 -44.48 -24.18 27.48
N ASN A 35 -44.20 -25.18 28.34
CA ASN A 35 -42.99 -25.99 28.28
C ASN A 35 -43.31 -27.34 27.62
N TYR A 36 -42.61 -27.67 26.54
CA TYR A 36 -42.79 -28.92 25.81
C TYR A 36 -41.56 -29.80 26.01
N ASN A 37 -41.64 -30.77 26.92
CA ASN A 37 -40.58 -31.76 27.14
C ASN A 37 -40.60 -32.78 25.99
N PHE A 38 -40.08 -32.37 24.83
CA PHE A 38 -40.05 -33.15 23.59
C PHE A 38 -38.65 -33.18 23.01
N VAL A 39 -38.24 -34.34 22.49
CA VAL A 39 -36.97 -34.56 21.81
C VAL A 39 -37.27 -35.39 20.56
N THR A 40 -36.72 -34.97 19.42
CA THR A 40 -36.70 -35.74 18.18
C THR A 40 -35.34 -35.60 17.49
N SER A 41 -35.05 -36.48 16.55
CA SER A 41 -33.77 -36.57 15.84
C SER A 41 -33.99 -37.09 14.43
N PHE A 42 -33.22 -36.59 13.47
CA PHE A 42 -33.14 -37.11 12.11
C PHE A 42 -31.71 -37.57 11.80
N GLU A 43 -31.56 -38.47 10.84
CA GLU A 43 -30.25 -38.89 10.35
C GLU A 43 -29.77 -37.95 9.24
N CYS A 44 -28.49 -37.60 9.27
CA CYS A 44 -27.78 -36.81 8.27
C CYS A 44 -26.62 -37.66 7.75
N SER A 45 -26.53 -37.85 6.43
CA SER A 45 -25.46 -38.62 5.79
C SER A 45 -25.33 -38.25 4.31
N PRO A 46 -24.13 -38.38 3.69
CA PRO A 46 -23.90 -37.92 2.32
C PRO A 46 -24.81 -38.57 1.27
N ASP A 47 -25.06 -39.88 1.41
CA ASP A 47 -25.95 -40.67 0.54
C ASP A 47 -27.39 -40.78 1.08
N GLY A 48 -27.71 -40.05 2.16
CA GLY A 48 -28.99 -40.10 2.84
C GLY A 48 -30.03 -39.12 2.30
N PRO A 49 -31.26 -39.12 2.86
CA PRO A 49 -32.29 -38.14 2.50
C PRO A 49 -31.98 -36.71 2.98
N ASN A 50 -30.99 -36.54 3.85
CA ASN A 50 -30.53 -35.26 4.39
C ASN A 50 -29.01 -35.17 4.23
N SER A 51 -28.56 -34.51 3.17
CA SER A 51 -27.16 -34.24 2.87
C SER A 51 -26.59 -33.07 3.69
N LEU A 52 -25.28 -32.83 3.61
CA LEU A 52 -24.66 -31.64 4.21
C LEU A 52 -25.19 -30.34 3.59
N ASP A 53 -25.52 -30.33 2.30
CA ASP A 53 -26.13 -29.19 1.63
C ASP A 53 -27.58 -28.97 2.10
N ASP A 54 -28.33 -30.03 2.42
CA ASP A 54 -29.64 -29.88 3.06
C ASP A 54 -29.53 -29.22 4.44
N VAL A 55 -28.51 -29.56 5.23
CA VAL A 55 -28.23 -28.92 6.53
C VAL A 55 -27.77 -27.47 6.37
N ALA A 56 -27.02 -27.15 5.32
CA ALA A 56 -26.63 -25.77 5.01
C ALA A 56 -27.82 -24.92 4.54
N GLN A 57 -28.75 -25.51 3.80
CA GLN A 57 -29.77 -24.79 3.04
C GLN A 57 -31.17 -24.77 3.65
N LYS A 58 -31.57 -25.83 4.36
CA LYS A 58 -32.95 -26.03 4.83
C LYS A 58 -32.98 -25.87 6.34
N PRO A 59 -33.78 -24.94 6.89
CA PRO A 59 -33.96 -24.82 8.33
C PRO A 59 -34.89 -25.90 8.88
N LEU A 60 -34.85 -26.08 10.20
CA LEU A 60 -35.83 -26.85 10.95
C LEU A 60 -37.07 -25.97 11.20
N LEU A 61 -38.26 -26.51 10.90
CA LEU A 61 -39.54 -25.82 11.08
C LEU A 61 -40.24 -26.32 12.36
N LEU A 62 -40.75 -25.37 13.16
CA LEU A 62 -41.44 -25.62 14.41
C LEU A 62 -42.84 -25.00 14.36
N THR A 63 -43.87 -25.82 14.16
CA THR A 63 -45.25 -25.37 13.99
C THR A 63 -46.06 -25.61 15.26
N VAL A 64 -46.54 -24.55 15.89
CA VAL A 64 -47.45 -24.63 17.06
C VAL A 64 -48.86 -24.83 16.56
N MET A 65 -49.54 -25.85 17.06
CA MET A 65 -50.93 -26.15 16.72
C MET A 65 -51.81 -26.22 17.97
N GLU A 66 -52.99 -25.61 17.88
CA GLU A 66 -54.07 -25.80 18.85
C GLU A 66 -54.83 -27.10 18.56
N ALA A 67 -55.15 -27.87 19.61
CA ALA A 67 -55.97 -29.07 19.51
C ALA A 67 -57.43 -28.76 19.90
N LEU A 68 -58.30 -28.58 18.90
CA LEU A 68 -59.72 -28.31 19.13
C LEU A 68 -60.43 -29.53 19.75
N GLN A 69 -61.34 -29.29 20.69
CA GLN A 69 -62.02 -30.35 21.44
C GLN A 69 -62.83 -31.27 20.51
N LYS A 70 -62.77 -32.59 20.78
CA LYS A 70 -63.46 -33.62 19.97
C LYS A 70 -64.97 -33.61 20.19
N GLU A 71 -65.73 -33.16 19.20
CA GLU A 71 -67.10 -33.62 19.02
C GLU A 71 -67.15 -35.10 18.63
N LYS A 72 -68.19 -35.82 19.06
CA LYS A 72 -68.24 -37.29 18.98
C LYS A 72 -68.32 -37.76 17.52
N LYS A 73 -67.29 -38.50 17.08
CA LYS A 73 -67.09 -39.21 15.79
C LYS A 73 -66.38 -38.47 14.64
N GLN A 74 -65.82 -37.26 14.81
CA GLN A 74 -64.84 -36.73 13.83
C GLN A 74 -63.38 -37.01 14.24
N LYS A 75 -62.47 -36.97 13.25
CA LYS A 75 -61.03 -36.83 13.53
C LYS A 75 -60.79 -35.48 14.20
N GLU A 76 -59.83 -35.44 15.11
CA GLU A 76 -59.46 -34.23 15.85
C GLU A 76 -58.90 -33.18 14.87
N LYS A 77 -59.38 -31.93 14.96
CA LYS A 77 -58.92 -30.83 14.12
C LYS A 77 -57.84 -30.04 14.86
N THR A 78 -56.66 -29.98 14.26
CA THR A 78 -55.55 -29.13 14.73
C THR A 78 -55.46 -27.89 13.87
N VAL A 79 -55.34 -26.71 14.48
CA VAL A 79 -55.21 -25.42 13.79
C VAL A 79 -53.81 -24.86 14.04
N PRO A 80 -53.02 -24.49 13.01
CA PRO A 80 -51.72 -23.85 13.20
C PRO A 80 -51.91 -22.44 13.76
N LEU A 81 -51.30 -22.15 14.92
CA LEU A 81 -51.31 -20.83 15.55
C LEU A 81 -50.12 -19.98 15.11
N GLY A 82 -48.95 -20.62 14.97
CA GLY A 82 -47.71 -19.93 14.65
C GLY A 82 -46.60 -20.87 14.23
N GLN A 83 -45.60 -20.33 13.54
CA GLN A 83 -44.43 -21.08 13.09
C GLN A 83 -43.14 -20.33 13.46
N ALA A 84 -42.18 -21.08 14.00
CA ALA A 84 -40.81 -20.63 14.26
C ALA A 84 -39.84 -21.44 13.39
N VAL A 85 -38.66 -20.87 13.12
CA VAL A 85 -37.68 -21.41 12.17
C VAL A 85 -36.29 -21.36 12.79
N VAL A 86 -35.54 -22.44 12.62
CA VAL A 86 -34.23 -22.62 13.25
C VAL A 86 -33.19 -22.95 12.19
N ASP A 87 -32.18 -22.08 12.08
CA ASP A 87 -31.02 -22.29 11.23
C ASP A 87 -30.11 -23.37 11.84
N LEU A 88 -29.70 -24.35 11.03
CA LEU A 88 -28.84 -25.46 11.43
C LEU A 88 -27.35 -25.23 11.10
N LEU A 89 -27.03 -24.10 10.44
CA LEU A 89 -25.68 -23.75 10.01
C LEU A 89 -24.58 -23.86 11.09
N PRO A 90 -24.81 -23.55 12.38
CA PRO A 90 -23.78 -23.70 13.42
C PRO A 90 -23.20 -25.12 13.56
N LEU A 91 -23.94 -26.17 13.16
CA LEU A 91 -23.44 -27.54 13.13
C LEU A 91 -22.33 -27.74 12.07
N LEU A 92 -22.46 -27.09 10.92
CA LEU A 92 -21.44 -27.10 9.86
C LEU A 92 -20.26 -26.15 10.16
N GLN A 93 -20.45 -25.20 11.07
CA GLN A 93 -19.37 -24.41 11.67
C GLN A 93 -18.66 -25.16 12.83
N GLY A 94 -18.95 -26.46 13.02
CA GLY A 94 -18.28 -27.34 13.97
C GLY A 94 -18.87 -27.36 15.39
N GLN A 95 -19.98 -26.66 15.65
CA GLN A 95 -20.62 -26.67 16.98
C GLN A 95 -21.42 -27.98 17.17
N CYS A 96 -21.05 -28.78 18.17
CA CYS A 96 -21.77 -30.03 18.47
C CYS A 96 -23.05 -29.81 19.31
N SER A 97 -23.22 -28.63 19.93
CA SER A 97 -24.43 -28.28 20.68
C SER A 97 -24.57 -26.77 20.81
N PHE A 98 -25.75 -26.23 20.47
CA PHE A 98 -26.05 -24.80 20.55
C PHE A 98 -27.50 -24.54 20.96
N LYS A 99 -27.75 -23.37 21.57
CA LYS A 99 -29.05 -22.97 22.11
C LYS A 99 -29.58 -21.77 21.33
N VAL A 100 -30.76 -21.91 20.75
CA VAL A 100 -31.37 -20.91 19.84
C VAL A 100 -32.57 -20.24 20.51
N SER A 101 -32.68 -18.93 20.26
CA SER A 101 -33.82 -18.08 20.63
C SER A 101 -34.56 -17.67 19.35
N ALA A 102 -35.56 -18.44 18.92
CA ALA A 102 -36.24 -18.26 17.63
C ALA A 102 -37.61 -17.54 17.79
N PRO A 103 -37.92 -16.49 17.03
CA PRO A 103 -39.23 -15.82 17.10
C PRO A 103 -40.36 -16.73 16.58
N LEU A 104 -41.53 -16.64 17.22
CA LEU A 104 -42.77 -17.28 16.78
C LEU A 104 -43.62 -16.30 15.97
N TYR A 105 -43.76 -16.53 14.67
CA TYR A 105 -44.62 -15.73 13.80
C TYR A 105 -46.03 -16.33 13.72
N ALA A 106 -47.07 -15.49 13.77
CA ALA A 106 -48.45 -15.93 13.59
C ALA A 106 -48.66 -16.58 12.20
N VAL A 107 -49.44 -17.66 12.15
CA VAL A 107 -49.96 -18.21 10.88
C VAL A 107 -51.31 -17.53 10.58
N PRO A 108 -51.50 -16.88 9.42
CA PRO A 108 -52.73 -16.17 9.11
C PRO A 108 -53.91 -17.14 8.94
N THR A 109 -55.03 -16.84 9.60
CA THR A 109 -56.24 -17.68 9.63
C THR A 109 -57.08 -17.59 8.36
N SER A 110 -56.93 -16.54 7.56
CA SER A 110 -57.62 -16.35 6.29
C SER A 110 -56.73 -15.69 5.22
N PRO A 111 -57.00 -15.91 3.91
CA PRO A 111 -56.23 -15.29 2.82
C PRO A 111 -56.36 -13.76 2.71
N ALA A 112 -57.25 -13.13 3.49
CA ALA A 112 -57.48 -11.69 3.44
C ALA A 112 -56.71 -10.92 4.53
N GLU A 113 -56.17 -11.61 5.54
CA GLU A 113 -55.43 -10.98 6.65
C GLU A 113 -53.97 -10.64 6.30
N SER A 114 -53.49 -11.04 5.12
CA SER A 114 -52.09 -10.88 4.68
C SER A 114 -51.70 -9.46 4.20
N LEU A 115 -52.45 -8.43 4.62
CA LEU A 115 -52.29 -7.03 4.17
C LEU A 115 -51.55 -6.12 5.16
N GLN A 116 -51.02 -6.68 6.26
CA GLN A 116 -50.14 -5.97 7.20
C GLN A 116 -48.68 -6.41 6.96
N PRO A 117 -47.74 -5.50 6.63
CA PRO A 117 -46.35 -5.84 6.35
C PRO A 117 -45.57 -6.35 7.58
N GLU A 118 -46.00 -5.95 8.78
CA GLU A 118 -45.33 -6.24 10.04
C GLU A 118 -45.73 -7.64 10.54
N ALA A 119 -44.80 -8.59 10.41
CA ALA A 119 -45.00 -9.98 10.82
C ALA A 119 -45.11 -10.08 12.35
N LYS A 120 -46.34 -10.00 12.86
CA LYS A 120 -46.67 -10.01 14.29
C LYS A 120 -46.06 -11.23 15.01
N VAL A 121 -45.01 -10.95 15.79
CA VAL A 121 -44.34 -11.94 16.64
C VAL A 121 -45.21 -12.21 17.86
N CYS A 122 -45.60 -13.47 18.07
CA CYS A 122 -46.49 -13.90 19.15
C CYS A 122 -45.75 -14.51 20.35
N GLY A 123 -44.42 -14.62 20.28
CA GLY A 123 -43.59 -15.13 21.37
C GLY A 123 -42.19 -15.54 20.88
N THR A 124 -41.42 -16.19 21.76
CA THR A 124 -40.05 -16.61 21.48
C THR A 124 -39.82 -18.05 21.95
N TRP A 125 -39.23 -18.87 21.09
CA TRP A 125 -38.84 -20.26 21.34
C TRP A 125 -37.44 -20.33 21.88
N ILE A 126 -37.24 -21.07 22.96
CA ILE A 126 -35.93 -21.43 23.47
C ILE A 126 -35.75 -22.93 23.29
N LEU A 127 -34.79 -23.32 22.47
CA LEU A 127 -34.53 -24.71 22.10
C LEU A 127 -33.01 -25.00 22.07
N THR A 128 -32.64 -26.27 22.17
CA THR A 128 -31.25 -26.73 22.09
C THR A 128 -31.13 -27.75 20.98
N VAL A 129 -30.23 -27.51 20.03
CA VAL A 129 -29.88 -28.45 18.96
C VAL A 129 -28.52 -29.05 19.31
N CYS A 130 -28.38 -30.37 19.18
CA CYS A 130 -27.11 -31.06 19.46
C CYS A 130 -26.91 -32.29 18.57
N THR A 131 -25.64 -32.62 18.33
CA THR A 131 -25.17 -33.84 17.67
C THR A 131 -24.25 -34.60 18.64
N LYS A 132 -24.08 -35.92 18.42
CA LYS A 132 -23.17 -36.74 19.26
C LYS A 132 -21.70 -36.45 18.98
N GLU A 133 -21.40 -36.14 17.72
CA GLU A 133 -20.09 -35.89 17.12
C GLU A 133 -20.25 -34.72 16.13
N PRO A 134 -19.17 -34.00 15.76
CA PRO A 134 -19.25 -32.94 14.75
C PRO A 134 -19.62 -33.53 13.37
N LEU A 135 -20.45 -32.82 12.59
CA LEU A 135 -20.89 -33.26 11.26
C LEU A 135 -19.77 -33.31 10.22
N LEU A 136 -18.64 -32.65 10.50
CA LEU A 136 -17.47 -32.54 9.63
C LEU A 136 -16.21 -32.90 10.42
N SER A 137 -15.29 -33.62 9.80
CA SER A 137 -13.97 -33.90 10.38
C SER A 137 -13.11 -32.64 10.50
N ALA A 138 -12.06 -32.68 11.33
CA ALA A 138 -11.17 -31.53 11.52
C ALA A 138 -10.55 -31.00 10.21
N ALA A 139 -10.21 -31.88 9.26
CA ALA A 139 -9.69 -31.49 7.94
C ALA A 139 -10.78 -30.88 7.03
N GLN A 140 -12.01 -31.40 7.08
CA GLN A 140 -13.15 -30.80 6.39
C GLN A 140 -13.51 -29.42 6.98
N LEU A 141 -13.32 -29.23 8.28
CA LEU A 141 -13.49 -27.96 8.98
C LEU A 141 -12.33 -26.98 8.77
N SER A 142 -11.10 -27.44 8.49
CA SER A 142 -9.97 -26.54 8.17
C SER A 142 -9.95 -26.14 6.69
N ASP A 143 -10.09 -27.12 5.79
CA ASP A 143 -9.77 -26.95 4.37
C ASP A 143 -11.02 -26.81 3.48
N GLY A 144 -12.18 -27.23 3.98
CA GLY A 144 -13.49 -26.98 3.36
C GLY A 144 -14.00 -25.56 3.65
N ASN A 145 -15.02 -25.14 2.92
CA ASN A 145 -15.58 -23.78 2.99
C ASN A 145 -17.12 -23.81 2.90
N LEU A 146 -17.77 -22.78 3.42
CA LEU A 146 -19.22 -22.58 3.24
C LEU A 146 -19.42 -21.48 2.21
N LEU A 147 -20.25 -21.72 1.20
CA LEU A 147 -20.58 -20.77 0.15
C LEU A 147 -22.07 -20.39 0.21
N SER A 148 -22.33 -19.10 0.42
CA SER A 148 -23.65 -18.49 0.30
C SER A 148 -23.73 -17.59 -0.94
N VAL A 149 -24.81 -17.72 -1.71
CA VAL A 149 -25.10 -16.90 -2.89
C VAL A 149 -26.47 -16.24 -2.69
N THR A 150 -26.49 -14.92 -2.60
CA THR A 150 -27.71 -14.13 -2.49
C THR A 150 -28.07 -13.54 -3.83
N LEU A 151 -29.25 -13.87 -4.37
CA LEU A 151 -29.83 -13.15 -5.50
C LEU A 151 -30.80 -12.10 -4.94
N GLU A 152 -30.48 -10.81 -5.13
CA GLU A 152 -31.34 -9.73 -4.67
C GLU A 152 -32.48 -9.50 -5.65
N ALA A 153 -32.17 -8.92 -6.81
CA ALA A 153 -33.14 -8.46 -7.79
C ALA A 153 -32.56 -8.36 -9.21
N ALA A 154 -33.43 -8.35 -10.22
CA ALA A 154 -33.18 -7.91 -11.57
C ALA A 154 -33.86 -6.55 -11.79
N TYR A 155 -33.11 -5.55 -12.23
CA TYR A 155 -33.58 -4.20 -12.51
C TYR A 155 -33.66 -3.94 -14.01
N SER A 156 -34.42 -2.92 -14.43
CA SER A 156 -34.67 -2.58 -15.84
C SER A 156 -35.11 -3.79 -16.67
N VAL A 157 -36.16 -4.50 -16.21
CA VAL A 157 -36.61 -5.74 -16.86
C VAL A 157 -37.47 -5.48 -18.10
N PRO A 158 -37.49 -6.38 -19.11
CA PRO A 158 -38.17 -6.15 -20.39
C PRO A 158 -39.64 -5.73 -20.26
N GLU A 159 -40.08 -4.78 -21.11
CA GLU A 159 -41.44 -4.22 -21.03
C GLU A 159 -42.54 -5.29 -21.07
N ALA A 160 -42.34 -6.36 -21.84
CA ALA A 160 -43.23 -7.52 -22.00
C ALA A 160 -43.43 -8.38 -20.72
N PHE A 161 -42.96 -7.90 -19.56
CA PHE A 161 -43.22 -8.46 -18.25
C PHE A 161 -44.35 -7.65 -17.57
N ASP A 162 -45.59 -8.11 -17.71
CA ASP A 162 -46.79 -7.48 -17.14
C ASP A 162 -47.49 -8.36 -16.10
N PRO A 163 -47.89 -7.81 -14.93
CA PRO A 163 -48.59 -8.57 -13.88
C PRO A 163 -50.06 -8.88 -14.23
N ALA A 164 -50.61 -8.27 -15.28
CA ALA A 164 -51.97 -8.55 -15.78
C ALA A 164 -52.04 -9.80 -16.68
N GLY A 165 -50.90 -10.39 -17.04
CA GLY A 165 -50.81 -11.60 -17.86
C GLY A 165 -51.04 -12.91 -17.07
N PRO A 166 -50.89 -14.08 -17.73
CA PRO A 166 -50.83 -15.35 -17.02
C PRO A 166 -49.62 -15.38 -16.07
N LEU A 167 -49.76 -16.06 -14.94
CA LEU A 167 -48.68 -16.15 -13.93
C LEU A 167 -47.43 -16.83 -14.51
N TYR A 168 -46.29 -16.18 -14.35
CA TYR A 168 -44.96 -16.69 -14.72
C TYR A 168 -44.09 -16.91 -13.47
N ASN A 169 -43.29 -17.97 -13.48
CA ASN A 169 -42.15 -18.12 -12.58
C ASN A 169 -40.92 -17.52 -13.26
N TYR A 170 -40.35 -16.50 -12.63
CA TYR A 170 -39.02 -16.00 -12.94
C TYR A 170 -37.98 -16.86 -12.19
N LEU A 171 -37.05 -17.44 -12.95
CA LEU A 171 -36.01 -18.34 -12.48
C LEU A 171 -34.64 -17.76 -12.79
N ALA A 172 -33.67 -17.99 -11.91
CA ALA A 172 -32.26 -17.79 -12.21
C ALA A 172 -31.43 -18.96 -11.64
N CYS A 173 -30.31 -19.31 -12.26
CA CYS A 173 -29.44 -20.37 -11.73
C CYS A 173 -27.97 -20.23 -12.12
N LEU A 174 -27.12 -20.88 -11.33
CA LEU A 174 -25.69 -21.11 -11.60
C LEU A 174 -25.31 -22.53 -11.14
N GLN A 175 -24.30 -23.12 -11.77
CA GLN A 175 -23.64 -24.34 -11.31
C GLN A 175 -22.52 -24.02 -10.31
N ILE A 176 -22.23 -24.93 -9.37
CA ILE A 176 -21.10 -24.84 -8.43
C ILE A 176 -20.41 -26.22 -8.35
N PRO A 177 -19.06 -26.31 -8.27
CA PRO A 177 -18.36 -27.58 -8.12
C PRO A 177 -18.69 -28.28 -6.78
N ALA A 178 -18.79 -29.60 -6.82
CA ALA A 178 -19.01 -30.45 -5.65
C ALA A 178 -18.18 -31.75 -5.74
N ALA A 179 -18.15 -32.51 -4.63
CA ALA A 179 -17.39 -33.75 -4.51
C ALA A 179 -17.56 -34.72 -5.69
N GLY A 180 -16.43 -35.12 -6.29
CA GLY A 180 -16.38 -36.16 -7.32
C GLY A 180 -16.80 -35.71 -8.72
N GLU A 181 -16.31 -34.56 -9.19
CA GLU A 181 -16.53 -33.99 -10.54
C GLU A 181 -18.01 -33.71 -10.87
N LYS A 182 -18.87 -33.58 -9.86
CA LYS A 182 -20.29 -33.22 -10.01
C LYS A 182 -20.45 -31.71 -9.88
N GLU A 183 -21.39 -31.15 -10.63
CA GLU A 183 -21.80 -29.75 -10.49
C GLU A 183 -23.21 -29.67 -9.90
N ILE A 184 -23.40 -28.86 -8.86
CA ILE A 184 -24.69 -28.65 -8.19
C ILE A 184 -25.32 -27.35 -8.72
N PRO A 185 -26.54 -27.40 -9.30
CA PRO A 185 -27.23 -26.22 -9.79
C PRO A 185 -27.99 -25.50 -8.66
N LEU A 186 -27.51 -24.32 -8.25
CA LEU A 186 -28.24 -23.40 -7.37
C LEU A 186 -29.36 -22.71 -8.14
N LEU A 187 -30.60 -23.21 -7.98
CA LEU A 187 -31.78 -22.64 -8.63
C LEU A 187 -32.56 -21.69 -7.70
N PHE A 188 -32.67 -20.42 -8.11
CA PHE A 188 -33.57 -19.43 -7.53
C PHE A 188 -34.95 -19.52 -8.21
N LYS A 189 -36.01 -19.67 -7.41
CA LYS A 189 -37.40 -19.80 -7.87
C LYS A 189 -38.26 -18.65 -7.34
N ARG A 190 -39.45 -18.44 -7.93
CA ARG A 190 -40.49 -17.52 -7.44
C ARG A 190 -40.04 -16.05 -7.31
N GLY A 191 -39.29 -15.53 -8.28
CA GLY A 191 -39.00 -14.09 -8.35
C GLY A 191 -40.31 -13.28 -8.47
N ILE A 192 -40.43 -12.19 -7.70
CA ILE A 192 -41.64 -11.36 -7.62
C ILE A 192 -41.46 -10.14 -8.51
N LEU A 193 -42.25 -10.04 -9.59
CA LEU A 193 -42.31 -8.83 -10.42
C LEU A 193 -42.98 -7.69 -9.62
N LYS A 194 -42.22 -6.63 -9.35
CA LYS A 194 -42.72 -5.35 -8.85
C LYS A 194 -42.83 -4.34 -10.00
N LEU A 195 -43.88 -3.54 -9.98
CA LEU A 195 -44.05 -2.41 -10.87
C LEU A 195 -43.18 -1.22 -10.45
N ALA A 196 -43.05 -0.24 -11.33
CA ALA A 196 -42.42 1.04 -11.03
C ALA A 196 -43.05 1.71 -9.80
N GLY A 197 -42.22 2.31 -8.96
CA GLY A 197 -42.61 2.83 -7.65
C GLY A 197 -41.41 2.96 -6.70
N GLU A 198 -41.69 3.14 -5.41
CA GLU A 198 -40.69 3.39 -4.36
C GLU A 198 -39.58 2.32 -4.30
N LYS A 199 -38.39 2.73 -3.81
CA LYS A 199 -37.21 1.88 -3.66
C LYS A 199 -37.43 0.76 -2.64
N GLU A 200 -36.64 -0.31 -2.73
CA GLU A 200 -36.62 -1.32 -1.66
C GLU A 200 -36.06 -0.70 -0.36
N PRO A 201 -36.69 -0.94 0.81
CA PRO A 201 -36.13 -0.50 2.08
C PRO A 201 -34.81 -1.23 2.36
N LEU A 202 -33.88 -0.54 3.01
CA LEU A 202 -32.61 -1.06 3.46
C LEU A 202 -32.40 -0.69 4.94
N PRO A 203 -31.97 -1.63 5.81
CA PRO A 203 -31.73 -3.04 5.52
C PRO A 203 -33.03 -3.86 5.38
N ARG A 204 -33.02 -4.93 4.58
CA ARG A 204 -34.14 -5.88 4.42
C ARG A 204 -33.70 -7.34 4.60
N PRO A 205 -34.53 -8.23 5.16
CA PRO A 205 -34.11 -9.61 5.46
C PRO A 205 -33.96 -10.46 4.20
N LYS A 206 -32.96 -11.35 4.21
CA LYS A 206 -32.82 -12.41 3.20
C LYS A 206 -33.83 -13.53 3.47
N LYS A 207 -34.20 -14.29 2.44
CA LYS A 207 -35.28 -15.29 2.47
C LYS A 207 -34.78 -16.69 2.13
N TRP A 208 -35.37 -17.69 2.79
CA TRP A 208 -35.15 -19.10 2.49
C TRP A 208 -35.74 -19.48 1.11
N PRO A 209 -35.14 -20.41 0.36
CA PRO A 209 -35.68 -20.91 -0.92
C PRO A 209 -36.82 -21.93 -0.73
N LEU A 210 -37.58 -21.83 0.37
CA LEU A 210 -38.59 -22.82 0.77
C LEU A 210 -39.96 -22.55 0.14
N ALA A 211 -40.65 -23.65 -0.20
CA ALA A 211 -41.97 -23.61 -0.81
C ALA A 211 -43.13 -23.55 0.20
N ASN A 212 -42.93 -24.10 1.41
CA ASN A 212 -43.98 -24.65 2.28
C ASN A 212 -44.07 -23.99 3.67
N VAL A 213 -43.49 -22.79 3.84
CA VAL A 213 -43.56 -22.05 5.11
C VAL A 213 -44.96 -21.45 5.28
N MET A 214 -45.56 -21.61 6.46
CA MET A 214 -46.96 -21.26 6.74
C MET A 214 -47.15 -19.82 7.25
N ALA A 215 -46.15 -19.27 7.93
CA ALA A 215 -46.16 -17.88 8.41
C ALA A 215 -45.25 -17.01 7.51
N PRO A 216 -45.73 -15.88 6.94
CA PRO A 216 -44.90 -15.05 6.06
C PRO A 216 -43.59 -14.54 6.71
N GLY A 217 -43.62 -14.19 8.00
CA GLY A 217 -42.41 -13.76 8.73
C GLY A 217 -41.33 -14.85 8.83
N ALA A 218 -41.74 -16.13 8.88
CA ALA A 218 -40.87 -17.29 8.96
C ALA A 218 -40.11 -17.59 7.64
N LEU A 219 -40.44 -16.90 6.53
CA LEU A 219 -39.65 -16.99 5.29
C LEU A 219 -38.27 -16.30 5.42
N SER A 220 -38.10 -15.43 6.40
CA SER A 220 -36.86 -14.69 6.65
C SER A 220 -35.78 -15.56 7.29
N ILE A 221 -34.53 -15.32 6.93
CA ILE A 221 -33.35 -15.94 7.52
C ILE A 221 -32.96 -15.16 8.78
N PRO A 222 -32.88 -15.81 9.97
CA PRO A 222 -32.46 -15.12 11.19
C PRO A 222 -31.09 -14.46 11.04
N ASN A 223 -30.99 -13.20 11.44
CA ASN A 223 -29.76 -12.39 11.42
C ASN A 223 -29.08 -12.20 10.05
N SER A 224 -29.73 -12.53 8.93
CA SER A 224 -29.18 -12.31 7.58
C SER A 224 -29.96 -11.26 6.81
N PHE A 225 -29.29 -10.17 6.46
CA PHE A 225 -29.89 -8.97 5.86
C PHE A 225 -29.11 -8.51 4.62
N ILE A 226 -29.82 -7.85 3.72
CA ILE A 226 -29.29 -7.03 2.64
C ILE A 226 -29.19 -5.61 3.20
N VAL A 227 -27.97 -5.09 3.31
CA VAL A 227 -27.69 -3.80 3.98
C VAL A 227 -27.52 -2.65 2.98
N GLY A 228 -27.12 -2.95 1.74
CA GLY A 228 -26.73 -1.95 0.73
C GLY A 228 -25.31 -1.42 0.92
N GLY A 229 -24.94 -0.45 0.08
CA GLY A 229 -23.62 0.20 0.05
C GLY A 229 -23.51 1.17 -1.13
N PRO A 230 -22.44 1.97 -1.23
CA PRO A 230 -22.18 2.81 -2.40
C PRO A 230 -21.86 1.96 -3.62
N TYR A 231 -22.32 2.37 -4.80
CA TYR A 231 -22.14 1.60 -6.03
C TYR A 231 -20.69 1.55 -6.53
N GLU A 232 -19.86 2.56 -6.17
CA GLU A 232 -18.43 2.60 -6.54
C GLU A 232 -17.58 1.48 -5.90
N ASP A 233 -18.03 0.91 -4.78
CA ASP A 233 -17.33 -0.19 -4.07
C ASP A 233 -17.73 -1.60 -4.55
N GLU A 234 -18.68 -1.72 -5.48
CA GLU A 234 -19.20 -3.01 -5.95
C GLU A 234 -18.31 -3.68 -7.02
N ASP A 235 -18.21 -5.02 -6.99
CA ASP A 235 -17.44 -5.84 -7.94
C ASP A 235 -18.13 -6.02 -9.32
N GLY A 236 -19.21 -5.26 -9.57
CA GLY A 236 -20.00 -5.32 -10.79
C GLY A 236 -19.41 -4.51 -11.95
N GLU A 237 -19.99 -4.66 -13.15
CA GLU A 237 -19.57 -3.87 -14.32
C GLU A 237 -20.18 -2.46 -14.33
N LEU A 238 -21.28 -2.25 -13.59
CA LEU A 238 -22.01 -0.98 -13.44
C LEU A 238 -21.62 -0.29 -12.12
N ASN A 239 -20.35 0.08 -11.97
CA ASN A 239 -19.78 0.71 -10.77
C ASN A 239 -19.09 2.06 -11.03
N LYS A 240 -19.14 2.60 -12.26
CA LYS A 240 -18.57 3.91 -12.60
C LYS A 240 -19.54 5.02 -12.21
N ARG A 241 -19.04 6.25 -12.17
CA ARG A 241 -19.84 7.48 -11.98
C ARG A 241 -20.89 7.67 -13.06
N GLU A 242 -20.57 7.29 -14.29
CA GLU A 242 -21.48 7.26 -15.44
C GLU A 242 -22.73 6.38 -15.16
N ASP A 243 -22.55 5.26 -14.44
CA ASP A 243 -23.61 4.28 -14.19
C ASP A 243 -24.53 4.66 -13.02
N VAL A 244 -24.14 5.64 -12.18
CA VAL A 244 -24.85 5.97 -10.93
C VAL A 244 -26.26 6.51 -11.19
N GLU A 245 -26.41 7.42 -12.15
CA GLU A 245 -27.72 7.99 -12.51
C GLU A 245 -28.66 6.91 -13.08
N PHE A 246 -28.14 6.09 -13.99
CA PHE A 246 -28.84 4.94 -14.55
C PHE A 246 -29.31 3.96 -13.46
N ARG A 247 -28.44 3.61 -12.50
CA ARG A 247 -28.80 2.72 -11.39
C ARG A 247 -29.87 3.32 -10.49
N ILE A 248 -29.79 4.62 -10.17
CA ILE A 248 -30.81 5.32 -9.37
C ILE A 248 -32.17 5.35 -10.08
N GLN A 249 -32.17 5.56 -11.41
CA GLN A 249 -33.38 5.48 -12.23
C GLN A 249 -33.95 4.06 -12.26
N ALA A 250 -33.10 3.05 -12.52
CA ALA A 250 -33.46 1.64 -12.61
C ALA A 250 -34.09 1.07 -11.33
N GLU A 251 -33.70 1.56 -10.14
CA GLU A 251 -34.37 1.19 -8.89
C GLU A 251 -35.86 1.55 -8.88
N SER A 252 -36.26 2.58 -9.63
CA SER A 252 -37.64 3.09 -9.68
C SER A 252 -38.50 2.45 -10.77
N THR A 253 -37.94 1.59 -11.65
CA THR A 253 -38.65 0.97 -12.79
C THR A 253 -39.24 -0.41 -12.46
N LYS A 254 -39.75 -1.13 -13.47
CA LYS A 254 -40.15 -2.54 -13.33
C LYS A 254 -38.93 -3.37 -12.90
N ARG A 255 -39.07 -4.19 -11.86
CA ARG A 255 -37.99 -5.02 -11.30
C ARG A 255 -38.50 -6.39 -10.83
N ILE A 256 -37.68 -7.43 -10.87
CA ILE A 256 -37.98 -8.75 -10.28
C ILE A 256 -37.15 -8.89 -9.00
N VAL A 257 -37.80 -9.16 -7.87
CA VAL A 257 -37.13 -9.29 -6.57
C VAL A 257 -37.22 -10.73 -6.06
N TRP A 258 -36.09 -11.30 -5.63
CA TRP A 258 -36.02 -12.58 -4.93
C TRP A 258 -35.68 -12.37 -3.44
N ASP A 259 -34.64 -11.59 -3.14
CA ASP A 259 -33.97 -11.48 -1.83
C ASP A 259 -33.58 -12.84 -1.22
N MET A 260 -33.20 -13.80 -2.07
CA MET A 260 -33.11 -15.21 -1.70
C MET A 260 -31.65 -15.64 -1.49
N GLU A 261 -31.34 -16.24 -0.34
CA GLU A 261 -30.00 -16.78 -0.04
C GLU A 261 -29.98 -18.29 -0.28
N ARG A 262 -29.12 -18.71 -1.20
CA ARG A 262 -28.74 -20.10 -1.42
C ARG A 262 -27.46 -20.40 -0.64
N ARG A 263 -27.33 -21.62 -0.11
CA ARG A 263 -26.17 -22.06 0.70
C ARG A 263 -25.78 -23.49 0.31
N CYS A 264 -24.47 -23.74 0.25
CA CYS A 264 -23.89 -25.05 0.00
C CYS A 264 -22.54 -25.20 0.75
N TYR A 265 -22.17 -26.44 1.07
CA TYR A 265 -20.88 -26.78 1.66
C TYR A 265 -19.90 -27.24 0.58
N LEU A 266 -18.74 -26.57 0.49
CA LEU A 266 -17.65 -26.96 -0.39
C LEU A 266 -16.67 -27.85 0.40
N ASP A 267 -16.57 -29.10 -0.01
CA ASP A 267 -15.50 -29.98 0.45
C ASP A 267 -14.12 -29.50 -0.06
N PRO A 268 -12.99 -29.95 0.53
CA PRO A 268 -11.67 -29.47 0.14
C PRO A 268 -11.31 -29.66 -1.35
N ALA A 269 -11.83 -30.69 -2.03
CA ALA A 269 -11.59 -30.88 -3.46
C ALA A 269 -12.48 -29.95 -4.32
N ALA A 270 -13.72 -29.69 -3.91
CA ALA A 270 -14.56 -28.67 -4.53
C ALA A 270 -13.97 -27.26 -4.37
N VAL A 271 -13.35 -26.91 -3.23
CA VAL A 271 -12.64 -25.63 -3.04
C VAL A 271 -11.49 -25.46 -4.03
N VAL A 272 -10.64 -26.48 -4.21
CA VAL A 272 -9.53 -26.46 -5.19
C VAL A 272 -10.05 -26.41 -6.63
N THR A 273 -11.15 -27.11 -6.93
CA THR A 273 -11.78 -27.10 -8.26
C THR A 273 -12.39 -25.73 -8.58
N LEU A 274 -13.00 -25.08 -7.59
CA LEU A 274 -13.51 -23.71 -7.71
C LEU A 274 -12.37 -22.71 -7.94
N GLN A 275 -11.30 -22.75 -7.14
CA GLN A 275 -10.11 -21.93 -7.35
C GLN A 275 -9.57 -22.06 -8.79
N LYS A 276 -9.40 -23.30 -9.26
CA LYS A 276 -8.90 -23.60 -10.60
C LYS A 276 -9.83 -23.06 -11.70
N ARG A 277 -11.14 -23.32 -11.63
CA ARG A 277 -12.10 -22.86 -12.66
C ARG A 277 -12.21 -21.34 -12.71
N ILE A 278 -12.10 -20.65 -11.56
CA ILE A 278 -12.03 -19.17 -11.54
C ILE A 278 -10.75 -18.68 -12.24
N ALA A 279 -9.59 -19.30 -11.99
CA ALA A 279 -8.34 -18.92 -12.64
C ALA A 279 -8.34 -19.19 -14.17
N GLU A 280 -9.01 -20.27 -14.62
CA GLU A 280 -9.09 -20.65 -16.04
C GLU A 280 -10.17 -19.88 -16.82
N CYS A 281 -11.29 -19.52 -16.19
CA CYS A 281 -12.47 -18.94 -16.88
C CYS A 281 -12.72 -17.46 -16.56
N ARG A 282 -12.31 -16.99 -15.37
CA ARG A 282 -12.56 -15.65 -14.80
C ARG A 282 -14.04 -15.33 -14.53
N TYR A 283 -14.90 -15.56 -15.50
CA TYR A 283 -16.34 -15.32 -15.45
C TYR A 283 -17.13 -16.59 -15.14
N TRP A 284 -18.24 -16.41 -14.44
CA TRP A 284 -19.19 -17.46 -14.08
C TRP A 284 -20.58 -17.16 -14.66
N PRO A 285 -21.25 -18.12 -15.32
CA PRO A 285 -22.55 -17.87 -15.93
C PRO A 285 -23.65 -17.92 -14.87
N VAL A 286 -24.50 -16.90 -14.85
CA VAL A 286 -25.76 -16.88 -14.11
C VAL A 286 -26.89 -16.75 -15.13
N GLU A 287 -27.54 -17.86 -15.45
CA GLU A 287 -28.64 -17.90 -16.42
C GLU A 287 -29.93 -17.39 -15.77
N ILE A 288 -30.71 -16.58 -16.48
CA ILE A 288 -32.05 -16.12 -16.10
C ILE A 288 -33.07 -16.58 -17.15
N CYS A 289 -34.25 -17.04 -16.72
CA CYS A 289 -35.33 -17.38 -17.62
C CYS A 289 -36.76 -17.20 -17.04
N ARG A 290 -37.75 -17.14 -17.95
CA ARG A 290 -39.18 -17.05 -17.61
C ARG A 290 -39.94 -18.29 -18.07
N MET A 291 -40.61 -18.98 -17.15
CA MET A 291 -41.48 -20.14 -17.43
C MET A 291 -42.94 -19.90 -17.01
N PRO A 292 -43.94 -20.36 -17.77
CA PRO A 292 -45.36 -20.23 -17.40
C PRO A 292 -45.74 -21.14 -16.23
N VAL A 293 -46.61 -20.66 -15.34
CA VAL A 293 -47.23 -21.47 -14.28
C VAL A 293 -48.46 -22.17 -14.82
N ALA A 294 -48.56 -23.49 -14.64
CA ALA A 294 -49.74 -24.25 -15.04
C ALA A 294 -50.94 -23.94 -14.12
N SER A 295 -52.07 -23.56 -14.69
CA SER A 295 -53.30 -23.26 -13.93
C SER A 295 -54.08 -24.53 -13.56
N PRO A 296 -54.69 -24.60 -12.36
CA PRO A 296 -55.54 -25.73 -11.95
C PRO A 296 -56.93 -25.64 -12.60
N GLY A 297 -57.01 -26.02 -13.88
CA GLY A 297 -58.26 -26.04 -14.63
C GLY A 297 -59.27 -27.06 -14.08
N LYS A 298 -60.52 -26.64 -13.89
CA LYS A 298 -61.65 -27.56 -13.67
C LYS A 298 -61.83 -28.44 -14.91
N GLY A 299 -62.21 -29.70 -14.70
CA GLY A 299 -62.38 -30.65 -15.80
C GLY A 299 -63.67 -30.42 -16.59
N GLU A 300 -63.53 -30.28 -17.91
CA GLU A 300 -64.59 -30.58 -18.89
C GLU A 300 -64.05 -31.59 -19.91
N THR A 301 -64.94 -32.46 -20.40
CA THR A 301 -64.55 -33.60 -21.25
C THR A 301 -64.69 -33.29 -22.73
N SER A 302 -63.56 -33.10 -23.42
CA SER A 302 -63.50 -33.19 -24.89
C SER A 302 -62.26 -33.99 -25.32
N LYS A 303 -62.39 -34.76 -26.41
CA LYS A 303 -61.33 -35.62 -26.94
C LYS A 303 -60.56 -34.88 -28.04
N ALA A 304 -59.34 -34.44 -27.74
CA ALA A 304 -58.37 -33.98 -28.72
C ALA A 304 -56.96 -34.48 -28.35
N GLU A 305 -56.09 -34.53 -29.35
CA GLU A 305 -54.85 -35.27 -29.47
C GLU A 305 -53.84 -35.22 -28.29
N LYS A 306 -53.14 -36.35 -28.07
CA LYS A 306 -51.97 -36.43 -27.17
C LYS A 306 -50.73 -35.75 -27.78
N GLY A 307 -50.72 -34.42 -27.80
CA GLY A 307 -49.47 -33.65 -27.88
C GLY A 307 -48.88 -33.46 -26.47
N HIS A 308 -47.59 -33.77 -26.28
CA HIS A 308 -46.88 -33.28 -25.10
C HIS A 308 -46.81 -31.75 -25.18
N LYS A 309 -47.52 -31.05 -24.28
CA LYS A 309 -47.34 -29.59 -24.12
C LYS A 309 -46.00 -29.36 -23.41
N ASP A 310 -44.96 -29.16 -24.20
CA ASP A 310 -43.61 -28.84 -23.70
C ASP A 310 -43.64 -27.65 -22.76
N THR A 311 -42.86 -27.76 -21.68
CA THR A 311 -42.61 -26.63 -20.77
C THR A 311 -41.59 -25.71 -21.44
N ARG A 312 -42.10 -24.86 -22.36
CA ARG A 312 -41.28 -23.92 -23.11
C ARG A 312 -40.68 -22.87 -22.17
N ILE A 313 -39.35 -22.75 -22.22
CA ILE A 313 -38.59 -21.67 -21.62
C ILE A 313 -38.71 -20.46 -22.56
N SER A 314 -38.88 -19.27 -22.00
CA SER A 314 -38.95 -18.00 -22.72
C SER A 314 -38.03 -16.98 -22.07
N PHE A 315 -37.54 -15.97 -22.82
CA PHE A 315 -36.63 -14.93 -22.31
C PHE A 315 -35.41 -15.56 -21.63
N HIS A 316 -34.46 -16.09 -22.40
CA HIS A 316 -33.27 -16.76 -21.85
C HIS A 316 -32.07 -15.83 -21.93
N GLY A 317 -31.62 -15.33 -20.77
CA GLY A 317 -30.47 -14.43 -20.64
C GLY A 317 -29.38 -15.03 -19.77
N VAL A 318 -28.20 -14.40 -19.79
CA VAL A 318 -27.04 -14.76 -18.96
C VAL A 318 -26.33 -13.50 -18.47
N ALA A 319 -26.00 -13.46 -17.18
CA ALA A 319 -25.04 -12.51 -16.64
C ALA A 319 -23.68 -13.21 -16.42
N TYR A 320 -22.59 -12.48 -16.67
CA TYR A 320 -21.23 -12.98 -16.51
C TYR A 320 -20.61 -12.41 -15.21
N VAL A 321 -20.66 -13.17 -14.12
CA VAL A 321 -20.13 -12.73 -12.83
C VAL A 321 -18.62 -12.92 -12.80
N ASN A 322 -17.86 -11.84 -12.66
CA ASN A 322 -16.41 -11.91 -12.50
C ASN A 322 -16.06 -12.46 -11.09
N MET A 323 -15.54 -13.69 -11.03
CA MET A 323 -15.21 -14.36 -9.78
C MET A 323 -13.74 -14.14 -9.35
N VAL A 324 -12.92 -13.50 -10.20
CA VAL A 324 -11.48 -13.30 -9.94
C VAL A 324 -11.18 -12.62 -8.59
N PRO A 325 -11.95 -11.63 -8.09
CA PRO A 325 -11.66 -11.01 -6.79
C PRO A 325 -11.69 -11.99 -5.61
N LEU A 326 -12.38 -13.13 -5.70
CA LEU A 326 -12.37 -14.17 -4.66
C LEU A 326 -11.02 -14.92 -4.54
N LEU A 327 -10.14 -14.82 -5.56
CA LEU A 327 -8.77 -15.32 -5.51
C LEU A 327 -7.78 -14.32 -4.87
N CYS A 328 -8.23 -13.12 -4.53
CA CYS A 328 -7.39 -12.11 -3.91
C CYS A 328 -7.17 -12.41 -2.41
N PRO A 329 -5.94 -12.29 -1.87
CA PRO A 329 -5.63 -12.80 -0.52
C PRO A 329 -6.46 -12.14 0.58
N GLY A 330 -7.32 -12.92 1.22
CA GLY A 330 -8.21 -12.49 2.30
C GLY A 330 -9.62 -12.03 1.87
N VAL A 331 -9.91 -11.93 0.56
CA VAL A 331 -11.26 -11.60 0.09
C VAL A 331 -12.21 -12.76 0.34
N LYS A 332 -13.32 -12.48 1.02
CA LYS A 332 -14.37 -13.46 1.38
C LYS A 332 -15.67 -13.29 0.61
N GLN A 333 -15.87 -12.16 -0.06
CA GLN A 333 -17.15 -11.75 -0.59
C GLN A 333 -16.94 -10.92 -1.84
N ILE A 334 -17.80 -11.11 -2.83
CA ILE A 334 -18.05 -10.16 -3.92
C ILE A 334 -19.53 -9.77 -3.92
N ARG A 335 -19.85 -8.55 -4.31
CA ARG A 335 -21.23 -8.09 -4.52
C ARG A 335 -21.27 -7.02 -5.61
N GLY A 336 -22.20 -7.14 -6.54
CA GLY A 336 -22.37 -6.09 -7.55
C GLY A 336 -23.58 -6.24 -8.47
N ALA A 337 -23.70 -5.25 -9.36
CA ALA A 337 -24.61 -5.23 -10.49
C ALA A 337 -23.92 -5.79 -11.76
N PHE A 338 -24.49 -6.85 -12.34
CA PHE A 338 -23.97 -7.55 -13.51
C PHE A 338 -24.99 -7.48 -14.66
N PRO A 339 -24.64 -6.96 -15.85
CA PRO A 339 -25.56 -6.86 -16.98
C PRO A 339 -25.98 -8.23 -17.53
N VAL A 340 -27.19 -8.31 -18.06
CA VAL A 340 -27.80 -9.52 -18.64
C VAL A 340 -27.78 -9.44 -20.16
N PHE A 341 -27.07 -10.37 -20.77
CA PHE A 341 -26.99 -10.55 -22.22
C PHE A 341 -27.95 -11.64 -22.69
N ALA A 342 -28.34 -11.62 -23.97
CA ALA A 342 -29.06 -12.72 -24.59
C ALA A 342 -28.22 -14.02 -24.54
N TYR A 343 -28.79 -15.13 -24.05
CA TYR A 343 -28.05 -16.39 -23.95
C TYR A 343 -27.65 -16.94 -25.34
N GLN A 344 -26.36 -17.25 -25.50
CA GLN A 344 -25.79 -17.86 -26.70
C GLN A 344 -24.75 -18.92 -26.30
N ASP A 345 -24.94 -20.19 -26.69
CA ASP A 345 -24.07 -21.30 -26.26
C ASP A 345 -22.59 -21.09 -26.63
N SER A 346 -22.30 -20.47 -27.78
CA SER A 346 -20.92 -20.19 -28.22
C SER A 346 -20.22 -19.16 -27.32
N GLU A 347 -20.90 -18.07 -26.98
CA GLU A 347 -20.34 -16.99 -26.15
C GLU A 347 -20.15 -17.45 -24.70
N VAL A 348 -21.13 -18.20 -24.17
CA VAL A 348 -21.07 -18.81 -22.85
C VAL A 348 -19.94 -19.83 -22.75
N PHE A 349 -19.74 -20.66 -23.78
CA PHE A 349 -18.61 -21.60 -23.83
C PHE A 349 -17.26 -20.86 -23.97
N GLU A 350 -17.16 -19.84 -24.81
CA GLU A 350 -15.93 -19.05 -24.97
C GLU A 350 -15.52 -18.36 -23.66
N LYS A 351 -16.46 -17.69 -22.97
CA LYS A 351 -16.20 -16.97 -21.72
C LYS A 351 -16.04 -17.88 -20.50
N THR A 352 -16.81 -18.98 -20.39
CA THR A 352 -16.95 -19.74 -19.13
C THR A 352 -16.56 -21.22 -19.21
N LYS A 353 -16.23 -21.73 -20.40
CA LYS A 353 -15.95 -23.14 -20.74
C LYS A 353 -17.09 -24.14 -20.45
N SER A 354 -18.25 -23.65 -19.98
CA SER A 354 -19.47 -24.42 -19.75
C SER A 354 -20.08 -24.84 -21.10
N GLN A 355 -20.36 -26.13 -21.28
CA GLN A 355 -20.68 -26.69 -22.61
C GLN A 355 -22.17 -26.65 -22.98
N HIS A 356 -23.06 -26.61 -21.98
CA HIS A 356 -24.53 -26.68 -22.14
C HIS A 356 -25.22 -25.76 -21.12
N SER A 357 -26.42 -25.28 -21.44
CA SER A 357 -27.25 -24.50 -20.52
C SER A 357 -27.76 -25.35 -19.35
N VAL A 358 -27.64 -24.80 -18.14
CA VAL A 358 -28.12 -25.40 -16.89
C VAL A 358 -29.64 -25.66 -16.95
N PHE A 359 -30.41 -24.80 -17.61
CA PHE A 359 -31.85 -24.98 -17.80
C PHE A 359 -32.22 -26.05 -18.83
N GLN A 360 -31.33 -26.42 -19.76
CA GLN A 360 -31.57 -27.54 -20.68
C GLN A 360 -31.52 -28.88 -19.92
N ASP A 361 -30.53 -29.08 -19.05
CA ASP A 361 -30.43 -30.27 -18.20
C ASP A 361 -31.55 -30.32 -17.14
N LEU A 362 -31.84 -29.19 -16.49
CA LEU A 362 -32.90 -29.12 -15.48
C LEU A 362 -34.30 -29.39 -16.03
N ARG A 363 -34.55 -29.30 -17.35
CA ARG A 363 -35.84 -29.60 -17.98
C ARG A 363 -36.37 -30.98 -17.60
N MET A 364 -35.49 -31.98 -17.45
CA MET A 364 -35.87 -33.32 -17.00
C MET A 364 -36.24 -33.36 -15.52
N GLN A 365 -35.46 -32.71 -14.64
CA GLN A 365 -35.73 -32.69 -13.19
C GLN A 365 -36.99 -31.88 -12.84
N LEU A 366 -37.16 -30.69 -13.43
CA LEU A 366 -38.34 -29.83 -13.24
C LEU A 366 -39.65 -30.48 -13.71
N SER A 367 -39.57 -31.47 -14.62
CA SER A 367 -40.71 -32.26 -15.06
C SER A 367 -41.14 -33.34 -14.04
N LEU A 368 -40.22 -33.80 -13.18
CA LEU A 368 -40.43 -34.83 -12.17
C LEU A 368 -40.94 -34.26 -10.83
N MET A 369 -40.57 -33.03 -10.44
CA MET A 369 -40.98 -32.37 -9.18
C MET A 369 -42.49 -32.00 -9.11
N LYS A 370 -43.37 -32.61 -9.91
CA LYS A 370 -44.81 -32.27 -10.00
C LYS A 370 -45.67 -32.81 -8.85
N GLU A 371 -45.11 -33.57 -7.92
CA GLU A 371 -45.84 -34.14 -6.78
C GLU A 371 -45.80 -33.25 -5.51
N GLU A 372 -44.89 -32.27 -5.41
CA GLU A 372 -44.81 -31.37 -4.24
C GLU A 372 -46.01 -30.39 -4.10
N SER A 373 -46.93 -30.37 -5.06
CA SER A 373 -48.11 -29.50 -5.06
C SER A 373 -49.43 -30.25 -4.81
N GLN A 374 -49.49 -31.07 -3.75
CA GLN A 374 -50.75 -31.64 -3.24
C GLN A 374 -50.89 -31.43 -1.72
N ILE A 375 -52.05 -30.91 -1.29
CA ILE A 375 -52.38 -30.69 0.14
C ILE A 375 -53.03 -31.98 0.70
N PRO A 376 -52.48 -32.64 1.74
CA PRO A 376 -53.05 -33.88 2.27
C PRO A 376 -54.38 -33.66 3.04
N GLY A 377 -55.50 -34.17 2.50
CA GLY A 377 -56.87 -33.81 2.91
C GLY A 377 -57.79 -34.91 3.45
N MET A 378 -57.26 -35.99 4.01
CA MET A 378 -57.94 -37.03 4.83
C MET A 378 -59.36 -37.56 4.45
N SER A 379 -59.43 -38.84 4.07
CA SER A 379 -60.43 -39.78 4.65
C SER A 379 -59.83 -41.20 4.78
N THR A 380 -60.62 -42.24 5.12
CA THR A 380 -60.14 -43.47 5.81
C THR A 380 -60.18 -44.77 4.98
N PRO A 381 -59.41 -45.83 5.37
CA PRO A 381 -59.10 -47.00 4.53
C PRO A 381 -60.15 -48.14 4.62
N PRO A 382 -59.95 -49.25 3.88
CA PRO A 382 -59.85 -50.54 4.59
C PRO A 382 -58.89 -51.62 4.02
N SER A 383 -58.49 -52.52 4.93
CA SER A 383 -58.26 -53.98 4.78
C SER A 383 -57.23 -54.59 3.78
N ARG A 384 -56.36 -55.44 4.38
CA ARG A 384 -55.53 -56.51 3.79
C ARG A 384 -56.16 -57.32 2.64
N ALA A 385 -55.33 -57.68 1.67
CA ALA A 385 -55.36 -58.96 0.97
C ALA A 385 -53.92 -59.49 0.80
N VAL A 386 -53.73 -60.81 0.62
CA VAL A 386 -52.41 -61.48 0.61
C VAL A 386 -51.98 -61.83 -0.83
N PRO A 387 -50.71 -61.63 -1.22
CA PRO A 387 -50.19 -62.13 -2.50
C PRO A 387 -49.87 -63.64 -2.40
N SER A 388 -50.61 -64.48 -3.12
CA SER A 388 -50.33 -65.91 -3.30
C SER A 388 -49.49 -66.18 -4.57
N LYS A 389 -48.70 -67.26 -4.55
CA LYS A 389 -47.71 -67.59 -5.61
C LYS A 389 -48.28 -68.48 -6.72
N ALA A 390 -47.92 -68.16 -7.97
CA ALA A 390 -47.62 -69.08 -9.09
C ALA A 390 -46.94 -68.21 -10.18
N GLN A 391 -45.76 -68.46 -10.76
CA GLN A 391 -44.87 -69.62 -10.95
C GLN A 391 -45.20 -70.53 -12.15
N LYS A 392 -44.62 -70.17 -13.30
CA LYS A 392 -44.15 -70.97 -14.45
C LYS A 392 -43.27 -70.03 -15.31
N GLU A 393 -42.06 -70.33 -15.79
CA GLU A 393 -41.43 -71.54 -16.35
C GLU A 393 -42.07 -72.03 -17.67
N ASP A 394 -41.34 -72.30 -18.77
CA ASP A 394 -39.94 -72.02 -19.16
C ASP A 394 -39.80 -72.32 -20.70
N LYS A 395 -38.63 -72.05 -21.33
CA LYS A 395 -38.14 -72.61 -22.63
C LYS A 395 -38.81 -72.18 -23.96
N ASP A 396 -38.17 -72.32 -25.14
CA ASP A 396 -36.73 -72.32 -25.51
C ASP A 396 -36.52 -71.87 -26.98
N LYS A 397 -35.34 -71.28 -27.23
CA LYS A 397 -34.49 -71.17 -28.46
C LYS A 397 -34.87 -71.95 -29.75
N ILE A 398 -34.56 -71.36 -30.93
CA ILE A 398 -33.40 -71.72 -31.82
C ILE A 398 -33.36 -70.94 -33.18
N THR A 399 -32.31 -70.10 -33.36
CA THR A 399 -31.70 -69.62 -34.65
C THR A 399 -32.57 -68.81 -35.66
N ARG A 400 -32.02 -68.06 -36.64
CA ARG A 400 -30.64 -68.03 -37.18
C ARG A 400 -30.18 -66.65 -37.71
N GLU A 401 -28.95 -66.29 -37.33
CA GLU A 401 -27.95 -65.40 -38.01
C GLU A 401 -28.40 -64.12 -38.76
N LYS A 402 -27.97 -62.95 -38.25
CA LYS A 402 -26.90 -62.19 -38.95
C LYS A 402 -26.07 -61.24 -38.06
N ASN A 403 -24.77 -61.32 -38.33
CA ASN A 403 -23.60 -60.50 -37.98
C ASN A 403 -23.82 -58.96 -37.94
N SER A 404 -23.01 -58.13 -37.24
CA SER A 404 -21.94 -58.42 -36.26
C SER A 404 -21.33 -57.14 -35.63
N ASN A 405 -20.89 -57.24 -34.37
CA ASN A 405 -19.70 -56.64 -33.74
C ASN A 405 -19.16 -55.23 -34.11
N LYS A 406 -18.97 -54.43 -33.03
CA LYS A 406 -17.81 -53.57 -32.69
C LYS A 406 -17.65 -52.18 -33.33
N ARG A 407 -17.26 -51.26 -32.42
CA ARG A 407 -16.46 -50.02 -32.59
C ARG A 407 -16.90 -49.05 -33.70
N LEU A 408 -17.33 -47.86 -33.28
CA LEU A 408 -17.11 -46.63 -34.04
C LEU A 408 -16.22 -45.69 -33.23
N SER A 409 -15.10 -45.30 -33.83
CA SER A 409 -14.31 -44.14 -33.41
C SER A 409 -15.00 -42.85 -33.83
N ALA A 410 -14.54 -41.71 -33.32
CA ALA A 410 -14.97 -40.40 -33.81
C ALA A 410 -14.80 -40.28 -35.33
N ARG A 411 -15.75 -39.62 -35.99
CA ARG A 411 -15.52 -38.94 -37.27
C ARG A 411 -16.46 -37.75 -37.43
N SER A 412 -15.88 -36.65 -37.89
CA SER A 412 -16.54 -35.39 -38.24
C SER A 412 -17.59 -35.55 -39.35
N PHE A 413 -18.65 -34.74 -39.30
CA PHE A 413 -19.47 -34.43 -40.47
C PHE A 413 -19.61 -32.91 -40.61
N ASN A 414 -19.26 -32.39 -41.79
CA ASN A 414 -19.51 -31.02 -42.20
C ASN A 414 -20.60 -31.01 -43.28
N ALA A 415 -21.50 -30.03 -43.19
CA ALA A 415 -22.45 -29.61 -44.23
C ALA A 415 -23.52 -30.66 -44.67
N PRO A 416 -24.54 -30.25 -45.45
CA PRO A 416 -25.57 -29.36 -44.91
C PRO A 416 -27.00 -29.86 -45.22
N VAL A 417 -27.98 -29.46 -44.40
CA VAL A 417 -29.41 -29.67 -44.70
C VAL A 417 -30.16 -28.34 -44.57
N MET A 418 -30.66 -27.83 -45.70
CA MET A 418 -31.58 -26.69 -45.71
C MET A 418 -33.03 -27.13 -45.49
N ALA A 419 -33.80 -26.21 -44.91
CA ALA A 419 -35.23 -26.01 -45.18
C ALA A 419 -36.20 -27.21 -45.00
N LEU A 420 -36.46 -27.59 -43.74
CA LEU A 420 -37.84 -27.76 -43.27
C LEU A 420 -38.01 -27.57 -41.75
N GLY A 421 -37.85 -26.33 -41.26
CA GLY A 421 -37.99 -26.01 -39.82
C GLY A 421 -37.96 -24.51 -39.45
N SER A 422 -38.10 -23.62 -40.43
CA SER A 422 -37.74 -22.19 -40.33
C SER A 422 -38.71 -21.29 -39.53
N ARG A 423 -39.47 -21.83 -38.57
CA ARG A 423 -40.55 -21.08 -37.88
C ARG A 423 -40.62 -21.27 -36.35
N THR A 424 -39.68 -22.00 -35.75
CA THR A 424 -39.70 -22.27 -34.29
C THR A 424 -38.48 -21.72 -33.55
N LEU A 425 -37.34 -21.54 -34.24
CA LEU A 425 -36.11 -21.00 -33.65
C LEU A 425 -36.10 -19.46 -33.59
N SER A 426 -36.82 -18.79 -34.49
CA SER A 426 -36.89 -17.32 -34.57
C SER A 426 -37.54 -16.67 -33.34
N GLU A 427 -38.57 -17.30 -32.77
CA GLU A 427 -39.30 -16.76 -31.60
C GLU A 427 -38.46 -16.78 -30.32
N GLN A 428 -37.55 -17.76 -30.16
CA GLN A 428 -36.72 -17.87 -28.96
C GLN A 428 -35.66 -16.75 -28.93
N CYS A 429 -34.93 -16.56 -30.03
CA CYS A 429 -33.86 -15.56 -30.14
C CYS A 429 -34.37 -14.13 -29.91
N LEU A 430 -35.50 -13.77 -30.55
CA LEU A 430 -36.12 -12.45 -30.41
C LEU A 430 -36.57 -12.16 -28.96
N SER A 431 -36.96 -13.18 -28.19
CA SER A 431 -37.35 -12.98 -26.77
C SER A 431 -36.16 -12.74 -25.84
N SER A 432 -34.95 -13.17 -26.22
CA SER A 432 -33.75 -13.04 -25.39
C SER A 432 -33.02 -11.71 -25.59
N GLN A 433 -33.10 -11.11 -26.79
CA GLN A 433 -32.50 -9.80 -27.07
C GLN A 433 -33.12 -8.67 -26.22
N GLN A 434 -34.36 -8.84 -25.78
CA GLN A 434 -35.09 -7.83 -24.98
C GLN A 434 -34.43 -7.52 -23.62
N TYR A 435 -33.58 -8.41 -23.08
CA TYR A 435 -32.78 -8.09 -21.88
C TYR A 435 -31.69 -7.05 -22.16
N THR A 436 -31.10 -7.09 -23.36
CA THR A 436 -30.08 -6.14 -23.80
C THR A 436 -30.73 -4.83 -24.28
N GLU A 437 -31.90 -4.90 -24.94
CA GLU A 437 -32.69 -3.71 -25.29
C GLU A 437 -33.22 -2.94 -24.07
N ALA A 438 -33.46 -3.62 -22.95
CA ALA A 438 -33.92 -3.04 -21.69
C ALA A 438 -32.77 -2.73 -20.70
N GLU A 439 -31.51 -2.98 -21.08
CA GLU A 439 -30.32 -2.79 -20.21
C GLU A 439 -30.47 -3.49 -18.84
N THR A 440 -31.07 -4.69 -18.83
CA THR A 440 -31.36 -5.45 -17.61
C THR A 440 -30.07 -5.84 -16.88
N PHE A 441 -30.03 -5.65 -15.55
CA PHE A 441 -28.92 -6.11 -14.71
C PHE A 441 -29.38 -6.86 -13.46
N LEU A 442 -28.58 -7.84 -13.01
CA LEU A 442 -28.76 -8.59 -11.77
C LEU A 442 -27.91 -8.00 -10.66
N VAL A 443 -28.50 -7.76 -9.48
CA VAL A 443 -27.76 -7.49 -8.25
C VAL A 443 -27.67 -8.77 -7.43
N MET A 444 -26.45 -9.20 -7.13
CA MET A 444 -26.18 -10.41 -6.34
C MET A 444 -24.90 -10.32 -5.51
N GLU A 445 -24.85 -11.13 -4.45
CA GLU A 445 -23.74 -11.28 -3.51
C GLU A 445 -23.29 -12.75 -3.52
N ILE A 446 -21.98 -12.99 -3.64
CA ILE A 446 -21.35 -14.30 -3.47
C ILE A 446 -20.39 -14.20 -2.29
N LYS A 447 -20.60 -15.01 -1.26
CA LYS A 447 -19.92 -14.91 0.03
C LYS A 447 -19.45 -16.27 0.52
N LEU A 448 -18.26 -16.29 1.10
CA LEU A 448 -17.60 -17.44 1.67
C LEU A 448 -17.33 -17.21 3.15
N ASP A 449 -17.38 -18.27 3.97
CA ASP A 449 -16.97 -18.20 5.37
C ASP A 449 -15.45 -17.95 5.50
N LYS A 450 -14.65 -18.50 4.57
CA LYS A 450 -13.20 -18.31 4.45
C LYS A 450 -12.83 -17.75 3.08
N ALA A 451 -11.75 -16.97 3.01
CA ALA A 451 -11.20 -16.54 1.72
C ALA A 451 -10.62 -17.75 0.97
N LEU A 452 -10.77 -17.81 -0.37
CA LEU A 452 -10.18 -18.92 -1.15
C LEU A 452 -8.65 -18.91 -1.07
N VAL A 453 -8.05 -17.71 -1.01
CA VAL A 453 -6.61 -17.52 -0.75
C VAL A 453 -6.46 -16.85 0.61
N PRO A 454 -5.81 -17.48 1.61
CA PRO A 454 -5.62 -16.85 2.91
C PRO A 454 -4.60 -15.70 2.82
N LYS A 455 -4.92 -14.56 3.42
CA LYS A 455 -3.98 -13.44 3.56
C LYS A 455 -2.90 -13.80 4.58
N ARG A 456 -1.62 -13.62 4.22
CA ARG A 456 -0.48 -13.76 5.14
C ARG A 456 -0.64 -12.76 6.30
N LEU A 457 -0.43 -13.22 7.53
CA LEU A 457 -0.62 -12.42 8.74
C LEU A 457 0.57 -11.48 8.97
N ARG A 458 0.33 -10.29 9.55
CA ARG A 458 1.37 -9.28 9.80
C ARG A 458 2.48 -9.82 10.72
N GLU A 459 2.11 -10.64 11.69
CA GLU A 459 3.01 -11.33 12.62
C GLU A 459 3.91 -12.33 11.88
N GLU A 460 3.37 -13.02 10.87
CA GLU A 460 4.12 -13.98 10.06
C GLU A 460 5.13 -13.28 9.15
N LEU A 461 4.70 -12.20 8.48
CA LEU A 461 5.56 -11.37 7.64
C LEU A 461 6.67 -10.72 8.47
N THR A 462 6.34 -10.15 9.62
CA THR A 462 7.32 -9.56 10.56
C THR A 462 8.34 -10.61 11.04
N ARG A 463 7.88 -11.85 11.31
CA ARG A 463 8.77 -12.97 11.65
C ARG A 463 9.69 -13.34 10.49
N ARG A 464 9.20 -13.41 9.25
CA ARG A 464 10.00 -13.70 8.05
C ARG A 464 11.04 -12.61 7.79
N VAL A 465 10.66 -11.34 7.83
CA VAL A 465 11.60 -10.19 7.70
C VAL A 465 12.70 -10.26 8.76
N LYS A 466 12.36 -10.55 10.03
CA LYS A 466 13.33 -10.73 11.11
C LYS A 466 14.23 -11.97 10.97
N GLN A 467 13.81 -12.98 10.21
CA GLN A 467 14.65 -14.13 9.85
C GLN A 467 15.62 -13.79 8.70
N MET A 468 15.20 -12.97 7.74
CA MET A 468 16.05 -12.48 6.64
C MET A 468 17.06 -11.42 7.08
N ILE A 469 16.76 -10.70 8.17
CA ILE A 469 17.59 -9.62 8.73
C ILE A 469 17.87 -9.89 10.21
N PRO A 470 18.79 -10.83 10.53
CA PRO A 470 19.26 -11.01 11.89
C PRO A 470 20.03 -9.75 12.36
N PRO A 471 19.86 -9.30 13.62
CA PRO A 471 20.62 -8.18 14.15
C PRO A 471 22.12 -8.52 14.12
N ARG A 472 22.94 -7.62 13.57
CA ARG A 472 24.39 -7.84 13.42
C ARG A 472 24.99 -8.07 14.81
N PRO A 473 25.75 -9.16 15.05
CA PRO A 473 26.38 -9.37 16.35
C PRO A 473 27.30 -8.18 16.66
N PRO A 474 27.32 -7.67 17.90
CA PRO A 474 28.14 -6.53 18.24
C PRO A 474 29.61 -6.85 17.96
N LEU A 475 30.28 -5.97 17.20
CA LEU A 475 31.70 -6.13 16.93
C LEU A 475 32.45 -6.21 18.27
N PRO A 476 33.34 -7.20 18.47
CA PRO A 476 34.11 -7.28 19.71
C PRO A 476 34.88 -5.96 19.92
N PRO A 477 34.99 -5.44 21.17
CA PRO A 477 35.47 -4.09 21.46
C PRO A 477 37.00 -3.95 21.31
N ARG A 478 37.50 -4.20 20.10
CA ARG A 478 38.92 -4.22 19.70
C ARG A 478 39.67 -2.91 19.94
N THR A 479 38.96 -1.79 20.09
CA THR A 479 39.54 -0.47 20.36
C THR A 479 39.60 -0.10 21.84
N ALA A 480 38.84 -0.77 22.72
CA ALA A 480 38.80 -0.45 24.15
C ALA A 480 40.06 -0.96 24.89
N GLY A 481 40.50 -2.19 24.59
CA GLY A 481 41.74 -2.76 25.14
C GLY A 481 42.97 -1.97 24.72
N ALA A 482 43.07 -1.61 23.44
CA ALA A 482 44.16 -0.80 22.90
C ALA A 482 44.24 0.60 23.53
N LYS A 483 43.12 1.32 23.63
CA LYS A 483 43.08 2.64 24.29
C LYS A 483 43.50 2.55 25.76
N LYS A 484 42.93 1.60 26.51
CA LYS A 484 43.28 1.38 27.92
C LYS A 484 44.75 0.99 28.10
N ALA A 485 45.36 0.25 27.17
CA ALA A 485 46.79 -0.07 27.22
C ALA A 485 47.68 1.17 27.04
N VAL A 486 47.26 2.15 26.25
CA VAL A 486 47.95 3.44 26.06
C VAL A 486 47.72 4.36 27.26
N GLU A 487 46.50 4.44 27.78
CA GLU A 487 46.18 5.15 29.03
C GLU A 487 46.98 4.61 30.22
N ASP A 488 47.06 3.28 30.37
CA ASP A 488 47.90 2.63 31.37
C ASP A 488 49.39 2.98 31.17
N TYR A 489 49.88 3.02 29.93
CA TYR A 489 51.27 3.41 29.63
C TYR A 489 51.55 4.88 29.99
N HIS A 490 50.67 5.81 29.61
CA HIS A 490 50.77 7.21 30.01
C HIS A 490 50.80 7.35 31.53
N ASN A 491 49.92 6.67 32.26
CA ASN A 491 49.89 6.69 33.73
C ASN A 491 51.21 6.21 34.36
N HIS A 492 51.85 5.17 33.80
CA HIS A 492 53.16 4.70 34.26
C HIS A 492 54.28 5.70 33.91
N VAL A 493 54.29 6.27 32.70
CA VAL A 493 55.25 7.33 32.31
C VAL A 493 55.14 8.53 33.25
N THR A 494 53.92 9.01 33.49
CA THR A 494 53.61 10.11 34.42
C THR A 494 54.07 9.81 35.85
N SER A 495 53.81 8.59 36.36
CA SER A 495 54.23 8.18 37.70
C SER A 495 55.76 7.99 37.83
N ILE A 496 56.45 7.65 36.75
CA ILE A 496 57.91 7.52 36.72
C ILE A 496 58.55 8.91 36.58
N ALA A 497 57.96 9.81 35.79
CA ALA A 497 58.39 11.19 35.67
C ALA A 497 58.27 11.94 36.99
N SER A 498 57.15 11.81 37.71
CA SER A 498 56.97 12.43 39.03
C SER A 498 57.92 11.85 40.09
N ALA A 499 58.18 10.53 40.07
CA ALA A 499 59.16 9.90 40.95
C ALA A 499 60.59 10.38 40.66
N ILE A 500 61.02 10.42 39.39
CA ILE A 500 62.34 10.96 39.02
C ILE A 500 62.45 12.44 39.41
N LEU A 501 61.37 13.21 39.30
CA LEU A 501 61.32 14.61 39.72
C LEU A 501 61.42 14.77 41.25
N SER A 502 60.82 13.88 42.05
CA SER A 502 61.01 13.92 43.52
C SER A 502 62.42 13.53 43.93
N GLU A 503 63.01 12.48 43.33
CA GLU A 503 64.41 12.10 43.57
C GLU A 503 65.38 13.25 43.21
N TYR A 504 65.11 13.96 42.12
CA TYR A 504 65.88 15.14 41.71
C TYR A 504 65.74 16.30 42.73
N ARG A 505 64.54 16.55 43.24
CA ARG A 505 64.31 17.56 44.30
C ARG A 505 64.95 17.17 45.63
N GLU A 506 65.01 15.89 45.98
CA GLU A 506 65.72 15.41 47.19
C GLU A 506 67.24 15.52 47.06
N LEU A 507 67.82 15.23 45.89
CA LEU A 507 69.26 15.27 45.65
C LEU A 507 69.83 16.68 45.43
N PHE A 508 69.05 17.60 44.82
CA PHE A 508 69.55 18.92 44.39
C PHE A 508 68.75 20.11 44.95
N GLY A 509 67.67 19.86 45.70
CA GLY A 509 66.78 20.87 46.29
C GLY A 509 65.77 21.46 45.31
N GLU A 510 64.74 22.14 45.83
CA GLU A 510 63.85 22.97 45.02
C GLU A 510 64.53 24.30 44.64
N GLN A 511 65.34 24.26 43.58
CA GLN A 511 65.97 25.45 43.03
C GLN A 511 64.96 26.32 42.28
N LEU A 512 64.37 27.29 43.00
CA LEU A 512 63.67 28.43 42.38
C LEU A 512 64.63 29.13 41.39
N PRO A 513 64.24 29.35 40.12
CA PRO A 513 65.14 29.87 39.07
C PRO A 513 65.38 31.39 39.19
N GLY A 514 66.00 31.81 40.29
CA GLY A 514 66.42 33.18 40.56
C GLY A 514 67.69 33.58 39.79
N GLN A 515 67.53 33.89 38.51
CA GLN A 515 68.54 34.57 37.66
C GLN A 515 69.94 33.94 37.62
N GLY A 516 70.02 32.73 37.06
CA GLY A 516 71.25 32.16 36.53
C GLY A 516 70.94 31.10 35.47
N ALA A 517 71.57 31.17 34.31
CA ALA A 517 71.53 30.05 33.37
C ALA A 517 72.38 28.92 33.96
N ILE A 518 71.76 27.78 34.29
CA ILE A 518 72.50 26.60 34.76
C ILE A 518 73.39 26.14 33.61
N ASP A 519 74.70 26.05 33.85
CA ASP A 519 75.67 25.66 32.84
C ASP A 519 75.34 24.24 32.32
N HIS A 520 75.51 24.03 31.01
CA HIS A 520 75.25 22.73 30.38
C HIS A 520 76.16 21.65 30.99
N GLN A 521 77.35 22.02 31.49
CA GLN A 521 78.25 21.09 32.18
C GLN A 521 77.71 20.69 33.56
N THR A 522 77.13 21.59 34.35
CA THR A 522 76.52 21.23 35.65
C THR A 522 75.22 20.45 35.47
N LEU A 523 74.42 20.75 34.44
CA LEU A 523 73.25 19.93 34.07
C LEU A 523 73.65 18.50 33.65
N GLU A 524 74.75 18.33 32.91
CA GLU A 524 75.26 16.98 32.60
C GLU A 524 75.78 16.25 33.84
N GLU A 525 76.48 16.94 34.75
CA GLU A 525 77.04 16.31 35.94
C GLU A 525 75.93 15.94 36.95
N GLN A 526 74.93 16.81 37.14
CA GLN A 526 73.69 16.50 37.88
C GLN A 526 72.95 15.30 37.26
N LYS A 527 72.84 15.25 35.92
CA LYS A 527 72.25 14.11 35.20
C LYS A 527 73.05 12.83 35.39
N ARG A 528 74.38 12.87 35.39
CA ARG A 528 75.25 11.70 35.68
C ARG A 528 75.06 11.22 37.11
N GLN A 529 75.05 12.14 38.09
CA GLN A 529 74.85 11.82 39.50
C GLN A 529 73.45 11.24 39.78
N LEU A 530 72.39 11.83 39.20
CA LEU A 530 71.03 11.27 39.26
C LEU A 530 70.96 9.86 38.64
N ASN A 531 71.59 9.65 37.48
CA ASN A 531 71.63 8.32 36.88
C ASN A 531 72.45 7.31 37.71
N PHE A 532 73.50 7.76 38.40
CA PHE A 532 74.24 6.91 39.33
C PHE A 532 73.36 6.48 40.51
N GLU A 533 72.69 7.42 41.18
CA GLU A 533 71.79 7.14 42.31
C GLU A 533 70.58 6.28 41.91
N LEU A 534 69.95 6.54 40.77
CA LEU A 534 68.84 5.72 40.28
C LEU A 534 69.27 4.27 39.94
N ASN A 535 70.52 4.05 39.55
CA ASN A 535 71.05 2.71 39.30
C ASN A 535 71.55 2.01 40.58
N SER A 536 72.24 2.73 41.48
CA SER A 536 72.76 2.17 42.74
C SER A 536 71.64 1.79 43.71
N SER A 537 70.58 2.61 43.78
CA SER A 537 69.36 2.35 44.57
C SER A 537 68.43 1.30 43.95
N GLY A 538 68.69 0.85 42.72
CA GLY A 538 67.83 -0.08 41.98
C GLY A 538 66.51 0.52 41.45
N LYS A 539 66.21 1.79 41.74
CA LYS A 539 64.96 2.46 41.31
C LYS A 539 64.79 2.46 39.77
N TYR A 540 65.89 2.64 39.03
CA TYR A 540 65.94 2.50 37.57
C TYR A 540 65.46 1.13 37.06
N PHE A 541 65.82 0.05 37.76
CA PHE A 541 65.37 -1.30 37.40
C PHE A 541 63.88 -1.51 37.67
N ALA A 542 63.36 -0.94 38.77
CA ALA A 542 61.93 -0.97 39.07
C ALA A 542 61.10 -0.24 38.00
N PHE A 543 61.50 0.97 37.61
CA PHE A 543 60.83 1.73 36.53
C PHE A 543 60.85 0.98 35.18
N LYS A 544 61.97 0.31 34.87
CA LYS A 544 62.11 -0.50 33.65
C LYS A 544 61.15 -1.70 33.63
N GLU A 545 61.00 -2.41 34.74
CA GLU A 545 60.10 -3.57 34.83
C GLU A 545 58.62 -3.15 34.87
N GLN A 546 58.29 -1.98 35.43
CA GLN A 546 56.96 -1.37 35.34
C GLN A 546 56.57 -1.06 33.88
N LEU A 547 57.40 -0.31 33.15
CA LEU A 547 57.14 0.06 31.75
C LEU A 547 57.02 -1.17 30.84
N LYS A 548 57.84 -2.21 31.07
CA LYS A 548 57.81 -3.48 30.33
C LYS A 548 56.43 -4.12 30.29
N TYR A 549 55.67 -4.12 31.41
CA TYR A 549 54.32 -4.69 31.41
C TYR A 549 53.34 -3.88 30.55
N ALA A 550 53.38 -2.54 30.65
CA ALA A 550 52.56 -1.65 29.82
C ALA A 550 52.91 -1.76 28.33
N VAL A 551 54.20 -1.84 27.98
CA VAL A 551 54.67 -2.06 26.60
C VAL A 551 54.21 -3.41 26.05
N VAL A 552 54.35 -4.51 26.82
CA VAL A 552 53.84 -5.83 26.40
C VAL A 552 52.32 -5.81 26.23
N LYS A 553 51.60 -5.04 27.05
CA LYS A 553 50.16 -4.84 26.88
C LYS A 553 49.84 -4.09 25.58
N ILE A 554 50.56 -3.02 25.23
CA ILE A 554 50.42 -2.32 23.94
C ILE A 554 50.71 -3.26 22.76
N VAL A 555 51.77 -4.07 22.81
CA VAL A 555 52.10 -5.05 21.75
C VAL A 555 50.99 -6.08 21.54
N ARG A 556 50.32 -6.51 22.63
CA ARG A 556 49.19 -7.45 22.55
C ARG A 556 47.89 -6.80 22.10
N GLU A 557 47.52 -5.64 22.66
CA GLU A 557 46.20 -5.01 22.48
C GLU A 557 46.14 -4.11 21.23
N LYS A 558 47.20 -3.35 20.93
CA LYS A 558 47.27 -2.44 19.76
C LYS A 558 47.81 -3.17 18.51
N TYR A 559 48.89 -3.93 18.68
CA TYR A 559 49.61 -4.55 17.56
C TYR A 559 49.21 -6.01 17.27
N LEU A 560 48.45 -6.65 18.17
CA LEU A 560 47.98 -8.04 18.05
C LEU A 560 49.11 -9.08 17.84
N LYS A 561 50.37 -8.73 18.11
CA LYS A 561 51.53 -9.62 17.96
C LYS A 561 51.63 -10.55 19.17
N THR A 562 50.99 -11.71 19.05
CA THR A 562 51.00 -12.78 20.07
C THR A 562 51.87 -13.99 19.69
N THR A 563 52.28 -14.08 18.43
CA THR A 563 53.21 -15.09 17.89
C THR A 563 54.64 -14.55 17.80
N ALA A 564 55.61 -15.45 17.63
CA ALA A 564 56.97 -15.05 17.23
C ALA A 564 56.98 -14.49 15.79
N PHE A 565 58.04 -13.74 15.45
CA PHE A 565 58.31 -13.26 14.09
C PHE A 565 59.06 -14.34 13.30
N GLU A 566 58.82 -14.42 11.99
CA GLU A 566 59.42 -15.46 11.14
C GLU A 566 60.83 -15.07 10.65
N THR A 567 61.10 -13.77 10.49
CA THR A 567 62.43 -13.25 10.14
C THR A 567 62.96 -12.24 11.17
N GLN A 568 64.29 -12.16 11.27
CA GLN A 568 64.99 -11.19 12.12
C GLN A 568 64.77 -9.74 11.63
N GLU A 569 64.57 -9.55 10.33
CA GLU A 569 64.33 -8.24 9.70
C GLU A 569 62.96 -7.69 10.06
N GLU A 570 61.90 -8.51 10.03
CA GLU A 570 60.57 -8.14 10.53
C GLU A 570 60.59 -7.75 12.01
N LEU A 571 61.30 -8.52 12.85
CA LEU A 571 61.45 -8.22 14.27
C LEU A 571 62.14 -6.86 14.47
N GLN A 572 63.19 -6.58 13.71
CA GLN A 572 63.95 -5.34 13.85
C GLN A 572 63.18 -4.12 13.31
N ALA A 573 62.44 -4.29 12.21
CA ALA A 573 61.50 -3.27 11.70
C ALA A 573 60.38 -2.99 12.72
N PHE A 574 59.74 -4.02 13.27
CA PHE A 574 58.70 -3.88 14.29
C PHE A 574 59.22 -3.22 15.58
N LEU A 575 60.42 -3.58 16.04
CA LEU A 575 61.05 -2.92 17.20
C LEU A 575 61.33 -1.44 16.94
N SER A 576 61.63 -1.07 15.70
CA SER A 576 61.87 0.32 15.30
C SER A 576 60.56 1.12 15.26
N GLU A 577 59.50 0.55 14.69
CA GLU A 577 58.16 1.15 14.69
C GLU A 577 57.59 1.30 16.11
N LEU A 578 57.73 0.26 16.93
CA LEU A 578 57.31 0.26 18.33
C LEU A 578 58.10 1.29 19.15
N TYR A 579 59.41 1.43 18.91
CA TYR A 579 60.22 2.44 19.59
C TYR A 579 59.76 3.87 19.28
N VAL A 580 59.56 4.20 17.99
CA VAL A 580 59.04 5.51 17.58
C VAL A 580 57.67 5.77 18.24
N TYR A 581 56.74 4.81 18.14
CA TYR A 581 55.41 4.97 18.73
C TYR A 581 55.45 5.16 20.25
N LEU A 582 56.26 4.40 20.98
CA LEU A 582 56.39 4.55 22.43
C LEU A 582 57.01 5.88 22.82
N VAL A 583 58.01 6.37 22.08
CA VAL A 583 58.61 7.69 22.28
C VAL A 583 57.59 8.81 22.03
N ASP A 584 56.77 8.71 20.98
CA ASP A 584 55.70 9.68 20.71
C ASP A 584 54.65 9.71 21.83
N GLN A 585 54.18 8.55 22.30
CA GLN A 585 53.24 8.48 23.44
C GLN A 585 53.88 8.95 24.76
N MET A 586 55.18 8.70 24.97
CA MET A 586 55.91 9.22 26.11
C MET A 586 55.98 10.76 26.06
N HIS A 587 56.23 11.37 24.91
CA HIS A 587 56.18 12.82 24.75
C HIS A 587 54.78 13.38 24.99
N VAL A 588 53.71 12.71 24.54
CA VAL A 588 52.32 13.10 24.85
C VAL A 588 52.06 13.10 26.36
N ALA A 589 52.42 12.05 27.08
CA ALA A 589 52.24 11.96 28.53
C ALA A 589 53.09 12.99 29.30
N LEU A 590 54.35 13.20 28.91
CA LEU A 590 55.23 14.19 29.53
C LEU A 590 54.76 15.62 29.28
N ASN A 591 54.31 15.95 28.06
CA ASN A 591 53.77 17.28 27.76
C ASN A 591 52.47 17.53 28.53
N GLN A 592 51.62 16.50 28.72
CA GLN A 592 50.41 16.59 29.56
C GLN A 592 50.75 16.82 31.05
N LEU A 593 51.88 16.35 31.56
CA LEU A 593 52.35 16.62 32.93
C LEU A 593 53.07 17.98 33.05
N LEU A 594 53.63 18.52 31.96
CA LEU A 594 54.39 19.78 31.96
C LEU A 594 53.57 21.02 31.56
N SER A 595 52.37 20.85 30.99
CA SER A 595 51.47 21.95 30.60
C SER A 595 50.23 22.02 31.49
N GLU A 596 50.32 22.77 32.60
CA GLU A 596 49.13 23.08 33.44
C GLU A 596 48.08 23.92 32.70
N GLU A 597 48.47 24.67 31.65
CA GLU A 597 47.55 25.28 30.68
C GLU A 597 47.93 24.87 29.25
N ALA A 598 47.46 23.71 28.80
CA ALA A 598 47.33 23.45 27.37
C ALA A 598 46.08 24.20 26.85
N PRO A 599 46.16 25.00 25.77
CA PRO A 599 44.97 25.56 25.15
C PRO A 599 44.04 24.42 24.73
N SER A 600 42.73 24.60 24.91
CA SER A 600 41.76 23.57 24.55
C SER A 600 41.94 23.18 23.07
N PRO A 601 41.93 21.87 22.75
CA PRO A 601 42.10 21.44 21.36
C PRO A 601 41.01 22.09 20.52
N VAL A 602 41.43 22.85 19.49
CA VAL A 602 40.53 23.61 18.61
C VAL A 602 39.37 22.70 18.23
N PRO A 603 38.11 23.09 18.50
CA PRO A 603 36.97 22.22 18.25
C PRO A 603 36.97 21.81 16.78
N LEU A 604 37.20 20.51 16.51
CA LEU A 604 37.04 19.94 15.18
C LEU A 604 35.64 20.34 14.69
N SER A 605 35.56 21.08 13.58
CA SER A 605 34.30 21.51 12.99
C SER A 605 33.52 20.28 12.57
N ARG A 606 32.63 19.82 13.48
CA ARG A 606 31.72 18.72 13.24
C ARG A 606 30.64 19.20 12.28
N MET A 607 30.96 19.12 10.98
CA MET A 607 30.00 19.26 9.88
C MET A 607 28.69 18.57 10.26
N THR A 608 27.56 19.26 10.12
CA THR A 608 26.25 18.68 10.47
C THR A 608 25.87 17.56 9.50
N GLN A 609 24.93 16.69 9.90
CA GLN A 609 24.41 15.63 9.03
C GLN A 609 23.79 16.19 7.72
N GLU A 610 23.28 17.43 7.79
CA GLU A 610 22.70 18.20 6.69
C GLU A 610 23.80 18.78 5.77
N GLN A 611 24.84 19.41 6.32
CA GLN A 611 25.99 19.89 5.53
C GLN A 611 26.66 18.73 4.77
N LEU A 612 26.89 17.59 5.43
CA LEU A 612 27.41 16.40 4.77
C LEU A 612 26.46 15.82 3.71
N TRP A 613 25.14 15.96 3.87
CA TRP A 613 24.17 15.57 2.83
C TRP A 613 24.28 16.51 1.61
N LEU A 614 24.36 17.82 1.86
CA LEU A 614 24.56 18.82 0.80
C LEU A 614 25.82 18.52 -0.01
N PHE A 615 26.96 18.25 0.65
CA PHE A 615 28.24 17.95 0.00
C PHE A 615 28.23 16.60 -0.74
N ALA A 616 27.57 15.57 -0.18
CA ALA A 616 27.41 14.28 -0.87
C ALA A 616 26.64 14.45 -2.18
N HIS A 617 25.53 15.20 -2.15
CA HIS A 617 24.70 15.43 -3.34
C HIS A 617 25.36 16.39 -4.36
N GLU A 618 26.16 17.35 -3.91
CA GLU A 618 27.00 18.15 -4.81
C GLU A 618 28.08 17.32 -5.51
N ALA A 619 28.71 16.37 -4.80
CA ALA A 619 29.64 15.43 -5.41
C ALA A 619 28.95 14.46 -6.39
N GLU A 620 27.71 14.04 -6.13
CA GLU A 620 26.89 13.24 -7.06
C GLU A 620 26.62 13.98 -8.38
N VAL A 621 26.14 15.23 -8.31
CA VAL A 621 25.83 16.05 -9.49
C VAL A 621 27.09 16.53 -10.23
N ASN A 622 28.24 16.58 -9.56
CA ASN A 622 29.55 16.78 -10.19
C ASN A 622 30.17 15.46 -10.75
N LYS A 623 29.54 14.30 -10.51
CA LYS A 623 30.05 12.95 -10.83
C LYS A 623 31.37 12.56 -10.12
N ASP A 624 31.73 13.26 -9.04
CA ASP A 624 32.85 12.92 -8.15
C ASP A 624 32.42 11.84 -7.14
N TYR A 625 31.99 10.68 -7.65
CA TYR A 625 31.41 9.58 -6.85
C TYR A 625 32.31 9.09 -5.69
N LYS A 626 33.63 9.31 -5.78
CA LYS A 626 34.57 9.00 -4.70
C LYS A 626 34.36 9.89 -3.46
N MET A 627 34.06 11.17 -3.65
CA MET A 627 33.78 12.11 -2.56
C MET A 627 32.35 11.96 -2.06
N ALA A 628 31.37 11.73 -2.95
CA ALA A 628 30.00 11.38 -2.54
C ALA A 628 29.97 10.15 -1.61
N SER A 629 30.67 9.08 -1.98
CA SER A 629 30.78 7.87 -1.16
C SER A 629 31.47 8.14 0.18
N HIS A 630 32.52 8.98 0.21
CA HIS A 630 33.17 9.40 1.46
C HIS A 630 32.23 10.19 2.37
N TYR A 631 31.50 11.17 1.84
CA TYR A 631 30.57 11.99 2.63
C TYR A 631 29.39 11.17 3.18
N HIS A 632 28.81 10.25 2.40
CA HIS A 632 27.79 9.32 2.90
C HIS A 632 28.32 8.38 3.98
N GLN A 633 29.53 7.81 3.80
CA GLN A 633 30.19 7.01 4.83
C GLN A 633 30.45 7.81 6.11
N GLN A 634 30.84 9.09 5.99
CA GLN A 634 31.05 9.99 7.12
C GLN A 634 29.74 10.29 7.88
N ARG A 635 28.61 10.45 7.19
CA ARG A 635 27.28 10.60 7.83
C ARG A 635 26.89 9.37 8.63
N VAL A 636 26.98 8.19 8.01
CA VAL A 636 26.70 6.89 8.64
C VAL A 636 27.67 6.61 9.82
N ALA A 637 28.91 7.10 9.76
CA ALA A 637 29.88 6.98 10.84
C ALA A 637 29.66 7.99 12.00
N GLN A 638 29.08 9.17 11.72
CA GLN A 638 28.64 10.11 12.76
C GLN A 638 27.45 9.56 13.55
N ASP A 639 26.45 9.01 12.85
CA ASP A 639 25.23 8.48 13.47
C ASP A 639 24.76 7.20 12.78
N GLN A 640 25.11 6.06 13.38
CA GLN A 640 24.72 4.75 12.91
C GLN A 640 23.22 4.44 13.13
N ARG A 641 22.49 5.27 13.91
CA ARG A 641 21.07 5.09 14.24
C ARG A 641 20.12 5.93 13.38
N ASN A 642 20.61 6.94 12.68
CA ASN A 642 19.78 7.67 11.72
C ASN A 642 19.47 6.77 10.52
N ILE A 643 18.20 6.37 10.38
CA ILE A 643 17.72 5.53 9.28
C ILE A 643 17.90 6.24 7.94
N GLN A 644 17.66 7.56 7.86
CA GLN A 644 17.73 8.31 6.59
C GLN A 644 19.15 8.29 6.01
N CYS A 645 20.21 8.35 6.83
CA CYS A 645 21.59 8.26 6.34
C CYS A 645 21.89 6.90 5.67
N TRP A 646 21.29 5.81 6.14
CA TRP A 646 21.36 4.50 5.47
C TRP A 646 20.52 4.44 4.19
N LEU A 647 19.38 5.15 4.14
CA LEU A 647 18.55 5.21 2.94
C LEU A 647 19.22 6.04 1.83
N ASP A 648 19.77 7.21 2.17
CA ASP A 648 20.52 8.08 1.26
C ASP A 648 21.72 7.33 0.67
N TYR A 649 22.53 6.66 1.51
CA TYR A 649 23.69 5.92 1.04
C TYR A 649 23.29 4.71 0.17
N GLY A 650 22.17 4.05 0.47
CA GLY A 650 21.63 2.99 -0.38
C GLY A 650 21.12 3.50 -1.73
N ALA A 651 20.47 4.66 -1.79
CA ALA A 651 20.03 5.31 -3.03
C ALA A 651 21.22 5.80 -3.88
N PHE A 652 22.31 6.25 -3.24
CA PHE A 652 23.59 6.50 -3.89
C PHE A 652 24.22 5.20 -4.43
N CYS A 653 24.21 4.11 -3.67
CA CYS A 653 24.68 2.81 -4.15
C CYS A 653 23.88 2.28 -5.36
N LEU A 654 22.60 2.64 -5.50
CA LEU A 654 21.82 2.36 -6.72
C LEU A 654 22.22 3.25 -7.90
N LEU A 655 22.54 4.53 -7.68
CA LEU A 655 23.03 5.45 -8.72
C LEU A 655 24.35 5.00 -9.36
N ILE A 656 25.25 4.38 -8.57
CA ILE A 656 26.54 3.85 -9.05
C ILE A 656 26.49 2.37 -9.48
N GLU A 657 25.28 1.81 -9.67
CA GLU A 657 25.03 0.42 -10.06
C GLU A 657 25.66 -0.65 -9.12
N GLU A 658 25.73 -0.38 -7.81
CA GLU A 658 26.18 -1.33 -6.77
C GLU A 658 25.01 -1.83 -5.88
N PRO A 659 24.03 -2.59 -6.43
CA PRO A 659 22.82 -3.00 -5.71
C PRO A 659 23.08 -3.89 -4.48
N THR A 660 24.22 -4.58 -4.42
CA THR A 660 24.60 -5.40 -3.25
C THR A 660 24.87 -4.53 -2.02
N LYS A 661 25.59 -3.41 -2.17
CA LYS A 661 25.83 -2.45 -1.07
C LYS A 661 24.55 -1.71 -0.70
N ALA A 662 23.70 -1.39 -1.69
CA ALA A 662 22.36 -0.87 -1.42
C ALA A 662 21.54 -1.84 -0.56
N GLN A 663 21.58 -3.15 -0.88
CA GLN A 663 20.90 -4.19 -0.09
C GLN A 663 21.41 -4.23 1.35
N GLU A 664 22.73 -4.15 1.58
CA GLU A 664 23.29 -4.09 2.93
C GLU A 664 22.80 -2.85 3.71
N CYS A 665 22.81 -1.67 3.07
CA CYS A 665 22.37 -0.42 3.70
C CYS A 665 20.90 -0.45 4.08
N PHE A 666 20.01 -0.88 3.17
CA PHE A 666 18.58 -1.00 3.46
C PHE A 666 18.29 -2.11 4.47
N LYS A 667 19.08 -3.19 4.50
CA LYS A 667 19.01 -4.20 5.57
C LYS A 667 19.52 -3.68 6.92
N GLN A 668 20.48 -2.73 6.97
CA GLN A 668 20.81 -2.02 8.23
C GLN A 668 19.65 -1.12 8.67
N ALA A 669 19.04 -0.34 7.76
CA ALA A 669 17.87 0.49 8.04
C ALA A 669 16.70 -0.31 8.67
N LEU A 670 16.35 -1.47 8.10
CA LEU A 670 15.33 -2.37 8.68
C LEU A 670 15.75 -3.05 9.99
N SER A 671 17.04 -3.12 10.32
CA SER A 671 17.51 -3.61 11.61
C SER A 671 17.34 -2.59 12.74
N LEU A 672 17.17 -1.31 12.39
CA LEU A 672 16.86 -0.21 13.32
C LEU A 672 15.35 -0.11 13.56
N ASP A 673 14.55 -0.10 12.48
CA ASP A 673 13.09 -0.20 12.53
C ASP A 673 12.53 -1.21 11.49
N PRO A 674 12.06 -2.40 11.93
CA PRO A 674 11.43 -3.41 11.06
C PRO A 674 10.10 -3.00 10.43
N HIS A 675 9.50 -1.87 10.81
CA HIS A 675 8.21 -1.38 10.28
C HIS A 675 8.34 -0.13 9.40
N HIS A 676 9.55 0.38 9.17
CA HIS A 676 9.79 1.58 8.37
C HIS A 676 9.44 1.35 6.88
N ILE A 677 8.31 1.89 6.42
CA ILE A 677 7.73 1.59 5.10
C ILE A 677 8.70 1.85 3.93
N PRO A 678 9.35 3.03 3.80
CA PRO A 678 10.39 3.23 2.79
C PRO A 678 11.49 2.15 2.79
N SER A 679 11.97 1.71 3.97
CA SER A 679 13.03 0.71 4.09
C SER A 679 12.58 -0.68 3.63
N LEU A 680 11.30 -1.03 3.86
CA LEU A 680 10.67 -2.24 3.32
C LEU A 680 10.55 -2.16 1.80
N LEU A 681 10.05 -1.04 1.26
CA LEU A 681 9.93 -0.83 -0.19
C LEU A 681 11.29 -0.86 -0.89
N LEU A 682 12.32 -0.27 -0.29
CA LEU A 682 13.68 -0.25 -0.80
C LEU A 682 14.32 -1.64 -0.79
N CYS A 683 14.12 -2.44 0.27
CA CYS A 683 14.53 -3.85 0.27
C CYS A 683 13.78 -4.66 -0.79
N GLY A 684 12.49 -4.39 -1.02
CA GLY A 684 11.71 -4.98 -2.11
C GLY A 684 12.27 -4.62 -3.49
N ILE A 685 12.52 -3.34 -3.76
CA ILE A 685 13.11 -2.83 -5.01
C ILE A 685 14.47 -3.48 -5.30
N VAL A 686 15.36 -3.56 -4.30
CA VAL A 686 16.68 -4.17 -4.49
C VAL A 686 16.61 -5.69 -4.61
N ALA A 687 15.70 -6.35 -3.90
CA ALA A 687 15.44 -7.78 -4.13
C ALA A 687 14.91 -8.02 -5.56
N VAL A 688 14.14 -7.10 -6.16
CA VAL A 688 13.72 -7.17 -7.56
C VAL A 688 14.89 -6.97 -8.53
N THR A 689 15.75 -5.96 -8.35
CA THR A 689 16.90 -5.75 -9.25
C THR A 689 17.94 -6.88 -9.16
N LEU A 690 18.04 -7.54 -8.00
CA LEU A 690 18.84 -8.76 -7.78
C LEU A 690 18.11 -10.06 -8.19
N GLN A 691 16.87 -10.01 -8.68
CA GLN A 691 16.03 -11.17 -9.05
C GLN A 691 15.71 -12.15 -7.89
N HIS A 692 15.84 -11.71 -6.65
CA HIS A 692 15.45 -12.45 -5.44
C HIS A 692 13.93 -12.33 -5.19
N TYR A 693 13.12 -12.87 -6.10
CA TYR A 693 11.66 -12.68 -6.11
C TYR A 693 10.95 -13.12 -4.81
N GLU A 694 11.43 -14.14 -4.11
CA GLU A 694 10.85 -14.56 -2.81
C GLU A 694 11.09 -13.54 -1.68
N GLU A 695 12.30 -12.97 -1.59
CA GLU A 695 12.59 -11.88 -0.65
C GLU A 695 11.72 -10.66 -0.98
N ALA A 696 11.66 -10.29 -2.27
CA ALA A 696 10.88 -9.15 -2.76
C ALA A 696 9.39 -9.25 -2.40
N GLN A 697 8.78 -10.42 -2.60
CA GLN A 697 7.37 -10.64 -2.23
C GLN A 697 7.15 -10.36 -0.73
N ILE A 698 7.99 -10.90 0.14
CA ILE A 698 7.85 -10.75 1.59
C ILE A 698 8.00 -9.29 2.02
N PHE A 699 8.97 -8.55 1.44
CA PHE A 699 9.16 -7.13 1.75
C PHE A 699 7.99 -6.24 1.27
N LEU A 700 7.48 -6.47 0.06
CA LEU A 700 6.38 -5.69 -0.51
C LEU A 700 5.04 -5.98 0.19
N GLU A 701 4.74 -7.26 0.47
CA GLU A 701 3.58 -7.64 1.31
C GLU A 701 3.68 -7.07 2.72
N ALA A 702 4.87 -7.06 3.33
CA ALA A 702 5.10 -6.46 4.63
C ALA A 702 4.86 -4.94 4.62
N ALA A 703 5.19 -4.24 3.53
CA ALA A 703 4.87 -2.81 3.37
C ALA A 703 3.35 -2.59 3.29
N CYS A 704 2.65 -3.27 2.38
CA CYS A 704 1.18 -3.18 2.23
C CYS A 704 0.40 -3.64 3.49
N CYS A 705 0.97 -4.52 4.32
CA CYS A 705 0.38 -4.91 5.61
C CYS A 705 0.80 -4.01 6.78
N SER A 706 1.85 -3.20 6.63
CA SER A 706 2.28 -2.22 7.64
C SER A 706 1.52 -0.90 7.49
N GLU A 707 1.36 -0.44 6.25
CA GLU A 707 0.59 0.75 5.88
C GLU A 707 -0.39 0.43 4.72
N PRO A 708 -1.64 0.01 5.02
CA PRO A 708 -2.63 -0.28 3.98
C PRO A 708 -3.01 0.91 3.09
N SER A 709 -2.81 2.14 3.55
CA SER A 709 -3.05 3.39 2.79
C SER A 709 -2.00 3.73 1.73
N SER A 710 -0.90 2.98 1.68
CA SER A 710 0.27 3.36 0.89
C SER A 710 0.09 3.06 -0.62
N ILE A 711 -0.37 4.06 -1.37
CA ILE A 711 -0.57 3.99 -2.84
C ILE A 711 0.69 3.50 -3.55
N VAL A 712 1.87 3.96 -3.11
CA VAL A 712 3.17 3.57 -3.66
C VAL A 712 3.48 2.10 -3.37
N ALA A 713 3.20 1.58 -2.17
CA ALA A 713 3.45 0.17 -1.85
C ALA A 713 2.59 -0.77 -2.70
N TRP A 714 1.31 -0.45 -2.88
CA TRP A 714 0.42 -1.23 -3.75
C TRP A 714 0.83 -1.14 -5.22
N THR A 715 1.19 0.05 -5.72
CA THR A 715 1.63 0.21 -7.12
C THR A 715 2.95 -0.54 -7.40
N LEU A 716 3.93 -0.46 -6.48
CA LEU A 716 5.16 -1.26 -6.57
C LEU A 716 4.89 -2.76 -6.51
N SER A 717 3.93 -3.20 -5.69
CA SER A 717 3.48 -4.60 -5.65
C SER A 717 2.87 -5.05 -6.98
N GLY A 718 2.07 -4.20 -7.64
CA GLY A 718 1.53 -4.49 -8.98
C GLY A 718 2.63 -4.61 -10.04
N LEU A 719 3.59 -3.67 -10.08
CA LEU A 719 4.75 -3.73 -10.98
C LEU A 719 5.64 -4.96 -10.72
N PHE A 720 5.70 -5.44 -9.47
CA PHE A 720 6.37 -6.67 -9.08
C PHE A 720 5.62 -7.94 -9.53
N TYR A 721 4.29 -7.99 -9.39
CA TYR A 721 3.51 -9.13 -9.88
C TYR A 721 3.44 -9.18 -11.41
N GLU A 722 3.59 -8.04 -12.10
CA GLU A 722 3.78 -7.98 -13.56
C GLU A 722 5.11 -8.66 -13.96
N LEU A 723 6.21 -8.42 -13.24
CA LEU A 723 7.48 -9.12 -13.45
C LEU A 723 7.35 -10.65 -13.27
N GLN A 724 6.37 -11.12 -12.50
CA GLN A 724 6.05 -12.54 -12.35
C GLN A 724 4.98 -13.06 -13.34
N ASN A 725 4.40 -12.21 -14.19
CA ASN A 725 3.22 -12.51 -15.03
C ASN A 725 1.96 -12.94 -14.25
N ASN A 726 1.82 -12.51 -12.99
CA ASN A 726 0.69 -12.87 -12.11
C ASN A 726 -0.46 -11.85 -12.22
N ASN A 727 -1.14 -11.86 -13.36
CA ASN A 727 -2.15 -10.87 -13.75
C ASN A 727 -3.23 -10.60 -12.68
N ILE A 728 -3.64 -11.62 -11.91
CA ILE A 728 -4.65 -11.49 -10.85
C ILE A 728 -4.17 -10.56 -9.73
N GLN A 729 -2.91 -10.69 -9.32
CA GLN A 729 -2.33 -9.83 -8.28
C GLN A 729 -1.98 -8.43 -8.81
N VAL A 730 -1.69 -8.30 -10.11
CA VAL A 730 -1.50 -6.99 -10.78
C VAL A 730 -2.80 -6.20 -10.77
N GLU A 731 -3.91 -6.82 -11.21
CA GLU A 731 -5.24 -6.23 -11.22
C GLU A 731 -5.67 -5.80 -9.81
N LEU A 732 -5.54 -6.69 -8.81
CA LEU A 732 -5.79 -6.37 -7.40
C LEU A 732 -4.99 -5.15 -6.94
N ALA A 733 -3.66 -5.19 -7.10
CA ALA A 733 -2.78 -4.17 -6.52
C ALA A 733 -2.99 -2.79 -7.16
N PHE A 734 -3.26 -2.73 -8.47
CA PHE A 734 -3.61 -1.47 -9.13
C PHE A 734 -5.05 -1.01 -8.83
N CYS A 735 -6.01 -1.92 -8.58
CA CYS A 735 -7.35 -1.55 -8.13
C CYS A 735 -7.31 -0.94 -6.72
N GLU A 736 -6.62 -1.57 -5.76
CA GLU A 736 -6.50 -1.02 -4.41
C GLU A 736 -5.71 0.32 -4.39
N ALA A 737 -4.63 0.43 -5.16
CA ALA A 737 -3.93 1.71 -5.34
C ALA A 737 -4.84 2.82 -5.91
N LYS A 738 -5.72 2.50 -6.86
CA LYS A 738 -6.69 3.44 -7.43
C LYS A 738 -7.77 3.86 -6.43
N LYS A 739 -8.35 2.90 -5.68
CA LYS A 739 -9.33 3.19 -4.62
C LYS A 739 -8.74 4.13 -3.56
N LEU A 740 -7.52 3.86 -3.11
CA LEU A 740 -6.80 4.69 -2.13
C LEU A 740 -6.53 6.11 -2.66
N LEU A 741 -6.13 6.24 -3.92
CA LEU A 741 -5.95 7.52 -4.59
C LEU A 741 -7.27 8.30 -4.73
N GLN A 742 -8.36 7.62 -5.10
CA GLN A 742 -9.69 8.22 -5.19
C GLN A 742 -10.18 8.69 -3.81
N ALA A 743 -9.97 7.90 -2.76
CA ALA A 743 -10.31 8.28 -1.38
C ALA A 743 -9.47 9.47 -0.88
N GLN A 744 -8.17 9.53 -1.22
CA GLN A 744 -7.33 10.69 -0.94
C GLN A 744 -7.86 11.95 -1.65
N LEU A 745 -8.10 11.88 -2.97
CA LEU A 745 -8.60 13.00 -3.77
C LEU A 745 -10.01 13.45 -3.34
N ALA A 746 -10.87 12.53 -2.90
CA ALA A 746 -12.18 12.86 -2.34
C ALA A 746 -12.05 13.62 -1.01
N LYS A 747 -11.14 13.18 -0.13
CA LYS A 747 -10.85 13.88 1.13
C LYS A 747 -10.27 15.28 0.89
N GLU A 748 -9.31 15.40 -0.04
CA GLU A 748 -8.72 16.69 -0.43
C GLU A 748 -9.77 17.66 -1.00
N ARG A 749 -10.76 17.14 -1.75
CA ARG A 749 -11.91 17.93 -2.24
C ARG A 749 -12.96 18.29 -1.18
N SER A 750 -13.01 17.59 -0.04
CA SER A 750 -13.93 17.91 1.07
C SER A 750 -13.40 18.92 2.09
N VAL A 751 -12.14 19.35 1.95
CA VAL A 751 -11.48 20.30 2.86
C VAL A 751 -11.73 21.80 2.55
N PRO A 752 -11.98 22.26 1.30
CA PRO A 752 -12.17 23.69 1.01
C PRO A 752 -13.44 24.30 1.61
N GLU A 753 -14.56 23.57 1.61
CA GLU A 753 -15.91 24.12 1.91
C GLU A 753 -16.10 24.57 3.37
N ALA A 754 -15.15 24.29 4.27
CA ALA A 754 -15.18 24.73 5.67
C ALA A 754 -14.41 26.04 5.93
N ALA A 755 -13.88 26.70 4.89
CA ALA A 755 -13.03 27.90 5.01
C ALA A 755 -13.60 29.17 4.35
N GLU A 756 -14.75 29.10 3.67
CA GLU A 756 -15.34 30.22 2.91
C GLU A 756 -16.71 30.70 3.45
N GLU A 757 -16.96 30.59 4.76
CA GLU A 757 -18.04 31.32 5.46
C GLU A 757 -17.53 32.13 6.68
N GLU A 758 -16.71 33.15 6.44
CA GLU A 758 -16.83 34.42 7.18
C GLU A 758 -16.35 35.60 6.32
N GLY A 759 -17.15 36.67 6.25
CA GLY A 759 -17.08 37.69 5.19
C GLY A 759 -16.12 38.85 5.44
N GLU A 760 -15.89 39.65 4.39
CA GLU A 760 -15.08 40.88 4.45
C GLU A 760 -15.67 41.95 5.37
N GLU A 761 -14.85 42.57 6.22
CA GLU A 761 -14.97 44.02 6.51
C GLU A 761 -13.59 44.69 6.50
N LYS A 762 -13.55 45.95 6.04
CA LYS A 762 -12.34 46.80 5.95
C LYS A 762 -12.56 48.13 6.69
N PRO A 763 -11.48 48.83 7.08
CA PRO A 763 -11.45 49.49 8.39
C PRO A 763 -11.95 50.94 8.42
N THR A 764 -12.42 51.34 9.61
CA THR A 764 -12.46 52.75 10.06
C THR A 764 -11.79 52.87 11.45
N SER A 765 -11.64 54.09 11.97
CA SER A 765 -10.54 54.42 12.89
C SER A 765 -10.94 55.04 14.25
N ALA A 766 -9.99 54.92 15.18
CA ALA A 766 -9.72 55.80 16.32
C ALA A 766 -10.45 55.60 17.67
N ALA A 767 -9.81 56.16 18.71
CA ALA A 767 -10.29 56.48 20.06
C ALA A 767 -10.60 55.34 21.07
N SER A 768 -9.58 54.99 21.86
CA SER A 768 -9.54 55.09 23.35
C SER A 768 -10.86 55.17 24.13
N VAL A 769 -11.02 54.33 25.17
CA VAL A 769 -11.20 54.75 26.60
C VAL A 769 -11.42 53.55 27.57
N ARG A 770 -10.60 53.49 28.63
CA ARG A 770 -10.78 52.89 30.00
C ARG A 770 -11.20 51.42 30.24
N SER A 771 -10.66 50.91 31.35
CA SER A 771 -11.05 49.76 32.20
C SER A 771 -12.18 50.15 33.19
N PRO A 772 -12.68 49.33 34.18
CA PRO A 772 -12.13 48.08 34.76
C PRO A 772 -13.13 46.98 35.28
N SER A 773 -12.56 45.96 35.97
CA SER A 773 -13.04 45.24 37.18
C SER A 773 -14.28 44.30 37.21
N ALA A 774 -14.00 42.99 37.39
CA ALA A 774 -14.34 42.09 38.53
C ALA A 774 -15.79 41.93 39.09
N GLY A 775 -16.18 40.66 39.36
CA GLY A 775 -17.32 40.25 40.21
C GLY A 775 -17.69 38.75 40.05
N PRO A 776 -18.07 37.97 41.11
CA PRO A 776 -18.30 36.51 41.03
C PRO A 776 -19.74 36.02 41.43
N ASP A 777 -19.89 34.68 41.55
CA ASP A 777 -20.99 33.88 42.13
C ASP A 777 -22.31 33.81 41.29
N GLU A 778 -23.09 32.73 41.18
CA GLU A 778 -23.03 31.29 41.58
C GLU A 778 -24.00 30.48 40.63
N CYS A 779 -24.24 29.16 40.59
CA CYS A 779 -23.84 27.95 41.35
C CYS A 779 -23.87 26.67 40.43
N LEU A 780 -24.68 25.65 40.75
CA LEU A 780 -24.78 24.26 40.23
C LEU A 780 -26.26 23.76 40.37
N PRO A 781 -26.70 22.50 40.06
CA PRO A 781 -26.01 21.22 39.72
C PRO A 781 -26.63 20.41 38.53
N ALA A 782 -26.26 19.16 38.19
CA ALA A 782 -24.98 18.41 38.11
C ALA A 782 -25.22 16.99 37.54
N SER A 783 -24.20 16.34 36.92
CA SER A 783 -24.08 14.86 36.86
C SER A 783 -22.72 14.36 36.32
N PHE A 784 -22.05 13.49 37.09
CA PHE A 784 -21.20 12.31 36.75
C PHE A 784 -20.30 12.28 35.47
N LEU A 785 -19.08 11.69 35.47
CA LEU A 785 -18.54 10.59 36.30
C LEU A 785 -16.98 10.52 36.31
N SER A 786 -16.39 10.15 37.46
CA SER A 786 -15.07 9.49 37.67
C SER A 786 -13.73 10.21 37.36
N THR A 787 -12.67 9.80 38.08
CA THR A 787 -11.30 10.39 38.06
C THR A 787 -10.28 9.41 38.67
N SER A 788 -8.97 9.59 38.40
CA SER A 788 -7.88 9.75 39.42
C SER A 788 -6.52 9.09 39.06
N LEU A 789 -5.47 9.51 39.79
CA LEU A 789 -4.05 9.08 39.81
C LEU A 789 -3.24 9.45 38.54
N LYS A 790 -2.34 10.46 38.48
CA LYS A 790 -1.30 11.08 39.37
C LYS A 790 0.03 10.33 39.52
N MET A 791 1.12 10.98 39.08
CA MET A 791 2.36 11.25 39.86
C MET A 791 3.19 12.38 39.19
N CYS A 792 3.86 13.22 39.99
CA CYS A 792 4.84 14.26 39.61
C CYS A 792 6.02 14.20 40.61
N PRO A 793 7.24 14.69 40.29
CA PRO A 793 7.67 16.09 40.55
C PRO A 793 8.48 16.69 39.35
N SER A 794 8.56 17.99 39.06
CA SER A 794 8.73 19.26 39.79
C SER A 794 10.19 19.69 40.06
N GLU A 795 10.67 20.72 39.33
CA GLU A 795 11.64 21.79 39.69
C GLU A 795 11.95 22.61 38.42
N ARG A 796 12.53 23.81 38.42
CA ARG A 796 12.32 25.08 39.15
C ARG A 796 13.25 26.10 38.47
N ASN A 797 12.73 27.29 38.15
CA ASN A 797 13.46 28.57 38.01
C ASN A 797 14.50 28.78 36.87
N ALA A 798 14.38 29.98 36.25
CA ALA A 798 15.42 31.02 36.15
C ALA A 798 15.88 31.52 34.75
N LEU A 799 15.30 32.67 34.38
CA LEU A 799 15.97 33.91 33.94
C LEU A 799 16.47 34.09 32.48
N LEU A 800 15.90 35.14 31.87
CA LEU A 800 16.54 36.24 31.12
C LEU A 800 17.31 35.95 29.82
N GLN A 801 16.73 36.44 28.71
CA GLN A 801 17.44 37.38 27.81
C GLN A 801 16.52 38.58 27.47
N PRO A 802 17.06 39.80 27.29
CA PRO A 802 16.28 41.02 26.97
C PRO A 802 16.42 41.37 25.45
N PRO A 803 16.34 42.62 24.94
CA PRO A 803 15.30 42.97 23.97
C PRO A 803 15.79 43.37 22.57
N LEU A 804 14.87 43.33 21.59
CA LEU A 804 15.04 43.98 20.28
C LEU A 804 14.95 45.52 20.39
N PRO A 805 15.87 46.27 19.74
CA PRO A 805 15.67 47.67 19.38
C PRO A 805 14.90 47.83 18.03
N PRO A 806 14.34 49.02 17.72
CA PRO A 806 13.31 49.18 16.69
C PRO A 806 13.81 49.63 15.29
N PRO A 807 12.98 49.52 14.22
CA PRO A 807 13.27 50.01 12.88
C PRO A 807 13.05 51.53 12.70
N GLY A 808 13.73 52.16 11.74
CA GLY A 808 13.71 53.62 11.51
C GLY A 808 13.73 54.08 10.04
N PHE A 809 12.53 54.35 9.51
CA PHE A 809 12.14 55.34 8.48
C PHE A 809 13.03 55.69 7.23
N TYR A 810 12.53 55.25 6.07
CA TYR A 810 12.08 56.07 4.90
C TYR A 810 12.99 57.15 4.24
N LEU A 811 13.48 56.81 3.03
CA LEU A 811 13.05 57.34 1.70
C LEU A 811 13.34 58.82 1.29
N VAL A 812 14.16 58.98 0.24
CA VAL A 812 14.18 60.03 -0.84
C VAL A 812 15.23 59.61 -1.90
N LEU A 813 15.18 59.92 -3.21
CA LEU A 813 14.13 59.98 -4.24
C LEU A 813 14.85 60.03 -5.63
N LEU A 814 14.18 59.65 -6.73
CA LEU A 814 14.45 59.84 -8.20
C LEU A 814 15.64 60.74 -8.65
N GLY A 815 16.33 60.51 -9.78
CA GLY A 815 16.13 59.59 -10.93
C GLY A 815 16.37 60.33 -12.29
N PHE A 816 16.56 59.64 -13.43
CA PHE A 816 16.55 60.30 -14.77
C PHE A 816 16.16 59.42 -15.98
N LEU A 817 14.96 59.72 -16.51
CA LEU A 817 14.40 59.61 -17.89
C LEU A 817 14.92 58.62 -18.97
N CYS A 818 13.94 57.94 -19.61
CA CYS A 818 14.05 57.29 -20.93
C CYS A 818 13.97 58.29 -22.11
N PRO A 819 14.07 57.81 -23.37
CA PRO A 819 12.90 57.93 -24.25
C PRO A 819 12.55 56.65 -25.07
N HIS A 820 11.32 56.60 -25.60
CA HIS A 820 10.75 55.47 -26.36
C HIS A 820 11.24 55.32 -27.81
N GLN A 821 11.16 54.10 -28.36
CA GLN A 821 10.57 53.85 -29.69
C GLN A 821 10.23 52.36 -29.93
N GLY A 822 9.24 52.09 -30.81
CA GLY A 822 9.21 50.86 -31.63
C GLY A 822 8.46 49.61 -31.12
N LEU A 823 7.12 49.60 -31.20
CA LEU A 823 6.36 48.34 -31.35
C LEU A 823 6.45 47.85 -32.81
N SER A 824 6.95 46.63 -33.06
CA SER A 824 6.52 45.81 -34.22
C SER A 824 6.95 44.33 -34.07
N PRO A 825 6.14 43.35 -34.55
CA PRO A 825 6.48 41.93 -34.48
C PRO A 825 7.13 41.40 -35.77
N CYS A 826 8.23 40.64 -35.65
CA CYS A 826 8.88 39.90 -36.73
C CYS A 826 9.70 38.72 -36.15
N SER A 827 9.91 37.60 -36.86
CA SER A 827 9.23 37.11 -38.07
C SER A 827 9.49 35.60 -38.24
N CYS A 828 8.46 34.84 -38.62
CA CYS A 828 8.65 33.46 -39.07
C CYS A 828 9.22 33.46 -40.50
N PHE A 829 10.45 32.96 -40.69
CA PHE A 829 11.00 32.77 -42.03
C PHE A 829 10.30 31.61 -42.74
N ARG A 830 9.60 31.91 -43.83
CA ARG A 830 9.29 30.94 -44.89
C ARG A 830 10.43 30.90 -45.90
N HIS A 831 10.76 29.70 -46.37
CA HIS A 831 10.92 29.48 -47.81
C HIS A 831 10.23 28.15 -48.18
N GLU A 832 10.06 27.90 -49.48
CA GLU A 832 8.88 27.18 -49.98
C GLU A 832 9.18 25.88 -50.74
N LYS A 833 8.34 24.85 -50.47
CA LYS A 833 7.82 23.82 -51.41
C LYS A 833 8.87 22.86 -52.03
N THR A 834 8.53 21.71 -52.60
CA THR A 834 7.26 21.14 -53.11
C THR A 834 7.09 19.65 -52.74
N GLY A 835 5.86 19.11 -52.81
CA GLY A 835 5.65 17.68 -53.10
C GLY A 835 4.69 16.89 -52.19
N LEU A 836 3.38 16.92 -52.52
CA LEU A 836 2.38 15.83 -52.45
C LEU A 836 2.59 14.69 -51.40
N GLY A 837 1.72 14.42 -50.43
CA GLY A 837 0.48 15.09 -50.01
C GLY A 837 -0.73 14.14 -49.92
N LEU A 838 -1.52 14.28 -48.85
CA LEU A 838 -2.94 13.91 -48.77
C LEU A 838 -3.57 14.75 -47.64
N MET A 839 -4.75 15.31 -47.89
CA MET A 839 -5.51 16.08 -46.90
C MET A 839 -6.74 15.29 -46.48
N GLU A 840 -7.07 15.34 -45.20
CA GLU A 840 -8.48 15.49 -44.79
C GLU A 840 -8.52 16.35 -43.52
N THR A 841 -9.61 17.09 -43.32
CA THR A 841 -9.57 18.35 -42.56
C THR A 841 -10.78 18.57 -41.67
N CYS A 842 -10.51 18.97 -40.42
CA CYS A 842 -11.34 19.88 -39.60
C CYS A 842 -12.70 19.35 -39.08
N PHE A 843 -13.34 19.92 -38.04
CA PHE A 843 -12.96 21.00 -37.11
C PHE A 843 -13.80 20.94 -35.81
N LEU A 844 -13.23 21.44 -34.69
CA LEU A 844 -13.92 21.99 -33.50
C LEU A 844 -14.76 21.00 -32.63
N ALA A 845 -15.06 21.30 -31.35
CA ALA A 845 -14.86 22.54 -30.58
C ALA A 845 -14.27 22.30 -29.18
N ALA A 846 -13.77 23.37 -28.54
CA ALA A 846 -13.28 23.37 -27.16
C ALA A 846 -14.25 24.12 -26.23
N PRO A 847 -14.36 23.75 -24.93
CA PRO A 847 -15.14 24.48 -23.94
C PRO A 847 -14.44 25.80 -23.51
N PRO A 848 -15.18 26.77 -22.95
CA PRO A 848 -14.62 28.05 -22.49
C PRO A 848 -13.81 27.91 -21.18
N PRO A 849 -12.91 28.87 -20.87
CA PRO A 849 -12.11 28.84 -19.66
C PRO A 849 -12.95 29.19 -18.41
N GLY A 850 -13.40 28.16 -17.69
CA GLY A 850 -13.88 28.30 -16.31
C GLY A 850 -12.72 28.44 -15.34
N SER A 851 -12.79 29.43 -14.45
CA SER A 851 -11.73 29.70 -13.46
C SER A 851 -11.70 28.65 -12.36
N GLY A 852 -10.67 27.79 -12.37
CA GLY A 852 -10.32 26.90 -11.28
C GLY A 852 -8.90 26.40 -11.46
N LEU A 853 -8.10 26.35 -10.39
CA LEU A 853 -6.74 25.79 -10.42
C LEU A 853 -6.83 24.26 -10.54
N SER A 854 -6.97 23.79 -11.78
CA SER A 854 -7.00 22.37 -12.11
C SER A 854 -5.63 21.75 -11.86
N GLN A 855 -5.44 21.21 -10.65
CA GLN A 855 -4.32 20.33 -10.33
C GLN A 855 -4.15 19.29 -11.45
N ALA A 856 -2.91 19.06 -11.88
CA ALA A 856 -2.61 18.08 -12.92
C ALA A 856 -3.15 16.68 -12.52
N PRO A 857 -3.61 15.84 -13.46
CA PRO A 857 -4.20 14.54 -13.16
C PRO A 857 -3.15 13.59 -12.56
N CYS A 858 -3.05 13.60 -11.24
CA CYS A 858 -2.09 12.81 -10.49
C CYS A 858 -2.57 11.34 -10.42
N THR A 859 -1.81 10.43 -11.03
CA THR A 859 -2.11 9.00 -11.09
C THR A 859 -1.37 8.21 -10.00
N ILE A 860 -1.69 6.91 -9.87
CA ILE A 860 -0.93 5.99 -9.01
C ILE A 860 0.52 5.81 -9.52
N PHE A 861 0.73 5.91 -10.83
CA PHE A 861 2.04 5.71 -11.45
C PHE A 861 2.90 6.96 -11.35
N THR A 862 2.37 8.17 -11.54
CA THR A 862 3.10 9.43 -11.31
C THR A 862 3.62 9.52 -9.87
N LYS A 863 2.79 9.28 -8.84
CA LYS A 863 3.24 9.21 -7.42
C LYS A 863 4.35 8.17 -7.19
N THR A 864 4.31 7.07 -7.92
CA THR A 864 5.30 5.98 -7.81
C THR A 864 6.59 6.28 -8.57
N VAL A 865 6.50 6.99 -9.71
CA VAL A 865 7.64 7.50 -10.48
C VAL A 865 8.42 8.52 -9.66
N GLU A 866 7.75 9.48 -9.02
CA GLU A 866 8.37 10.47 -8.13
C GLU A 866 9.18 9.82 -7.00
N PHE A 867 8.65 8.75 -6.39
CA PHE A 867 9.37 7.97 -5.38
C PHE A 867 10.57 7.22 -5.97
N LEU A 868 10.39 6.52 -7.10
CA LEU A 868 11.44 5.71 -7.73
C LEU A 868 12.59 6.57 -8.29
N LEU A 869 12.31 7.80 -8.73
CA LEU A 869 13.32 8.77 -9.18
C LEU A 869 14.23 9.21 -8.04
N LYS A 870 13.66 9.58 -6.88
CA LYS A 870 14.42 9.93 -5.65
C LYS A 870 15.32 8.81 -5.13
N VAL A 871 15.08 7.57 -5.59
CA VAL A 871 15.78 6.34 -5.21
C VAL A 871 16.78 5.88 -6.28
N ASN A 872 16.81 6.52 -7.45
CA ASN A 872 17.56 6.10 -8.64
C ASN A 872 17.18 4.69 -9.18
N ALA A 873 15.95 4.24 -8.95
CA ALA A 873 15.46 2.91 -9.33
C ALA A 873 14.99 2.82 -10.81
N ILE A 874 15.86 3.24 -11.74
CA ILE A 874 15.55 3.53 -13.16
C ILE A 874 14.78 2.39 -13.88
N GLN A 875 15.10 1.12 -13.58
CA GLN A 875 14.44 -0.04 -14.18
C GLN A 875 12.92 -0.09 -13.91
N LEU A 876 12.49 0.31 -12.70
CA LEU A 876 11.08 0.36 -12.33
C LEU A 876 10.42 1.67 -12.79
N VAL A 877 11.17 2.78 -12.85
CA VAL A 877 10.68 4.06 -13.38
C VAL A 877 10.13 3.86 -14.80
N HIS A 878 10.88 3.20 -15.70
CA HIS A 878 10.41 2.97 -17.06
C HIS A 878 9.16 2.06 -17.15
N ARG A 879 8.97 1.12 -16.22
CA ARG A 879 7.73 0.32 -16.15
C ARG A 879 6.54 1.17 -15.71
N ALA A 880 6.72 1.96 -14.64
CA ALA A 880 5.67 2.86 -14.17
C ALA A 880 5.29 3.91 -15.22
N LEU A 881 6.28 4.47 -15.96
CA LEU A 881 6.04 5.37 -17.09
C LEU A 881 5.29 4.68 -18.26
N ALA A 882 5.55 3.41 -18.54
CA ALA A 882 4.81 2.68 -19.57
C ALA A 882 3.32 2.52 -19.20
N HIS A 883 3.01 2.23 -17.93
CA HIS A 883 1.62 2.22 -17.44
C HIS A 883 1.00 3.62 -17.42
N GLU A 884 1.77 4.65 -17.09
CA GLU A 884 1.29 6.04 -17.12
C GLU A 884 0.80 6.43 -18.52
N LEU A 885 1.61 6.17 -19.55
CA LEU A 885 1.29 6.42 -20.95
C LEU A 885 0.03 5.66 -21.42
N LEU A 886 -0.22 4.46 -20.89
CA LEU A 886 -1.43 3.68 -21.18
C LEU A 886 -2.67 4.16 -20.40
N SER A 887 -2.50 4.92 -19.33
CA SER A 887 -3.59 5.39 -18.46
C SER A 887 -4.15 6.76 -18.83
N LEU A 888 -3.36 7.58 -19.53
CA LEU A 888 -3.68 8.99 -19.81
C LEU A 888 -4.58 9.16 -21.03
N GLN A 889 -5.88 9.36 -20.80
CA GLN A 889 -6.87 9.72 -21.83
C GLN A 889 -6.57 11.05 -22.55
N GLY A 890 -5.69 11.90 -21.98
CA GLY A 890 -5.26 13.19 -22.56
C GLY A 890 -3.87 13.19 -23.21
N GLY A 891 -3.19 12.05 -23.31
CA GLY A 891 -1.80 11.97 -23.75
C GLY A 891 -0.78 12.28 -22.64
N PRO A 892 0.53 12.18 -22.92
CA PRO A 892 1.60 12.28 -21.92
C PRO A 892 1.69 13.66 -21.26
N SER A 893 1.86 13.67 -19.94
CA SER A 893 1.94 14.87 -19.10
C SER A 893 3.34 15.52 -19.09
N CYS A 894 3.43 16.76 -18.58
CA CYS A 894 4.72 17.40 -18.32
C CYS A 894 5.59 16.59 -17.32
N SER A 895 4.98 16.06 -16.25
CA SER A 895 5.67 15.20 -15.27
C SER A 895 6.23 13.91 -15.89
N TYR A 896 5.50 13.29 -16.81
CA TYR A 896 5.97 12.14 -17.58
C TYR A 896 7.23 12.48 -18.40
N TYR A 897 7.24 13.60 -19.11
CA TYR A 897 8.40 14.01 -19.90
C TYR A 897 9.59 14.46 -19.03
N LEU A 898 9.37 15.09 -17.88
CA LEU A 898 10.40 15.39 -16.88
C LEU A 898 11.07 14.11 -16.35
N ALA A 899 10.28 13.12 -15.95
CA ALA A 899 10.79 11.82 -15.49
C ALA A 899 11.58 11.07 -16.59
N LEU A 900 11.12 11.16 -17.84
CA LEU A 900 11.81 10.58 -19.00
C LEU A 900 13.10 11.33 -19.34
N ALA A 901 13.13 12.66 -19.19
CA ALA A 901 14.32 13.50 -19.35
C ALA A 901 15.38 13.21 -18.28
N GLN A 902 14.98 13.12 -17.00
CA GLN A 902 15.87 12.73 -15.89
C GLN A 902 16.48 11.34 -16.10
N THR A 903 15.66 10.33 -16.40
CA THR A 903 16.17 8.96 -16.64
C THR A 903 17.02 8.85 -17.92
N SER A 904 16.79 9.69 -18.93
CA SER A 904 17.68 9.80 -20.10
C SER A 904 19.00 10.48 -19.74
N LEU A 905 19.00 11.50 -18.88
CA LEU A 905 20.20 12.20 -18.44
C LEU A 905 21.11 11.34 -17.56
N LEU A 906 20.53 10.53 -16.67
CA LEU A 906 21.25 9.50 -15.90
C LEU A 906 21.90 8.43 -16.79
N LYS A 907 21.31 8.17 -17.97
CA LYS A 907 21.84 7.26 -19.01
C LYS A 907 22.74 7.93 -20.04
N GLU A 908 23.05 9.23 -19.86
CA GLU A 908 23.81 10.07 -20.78
C GLU A 908 23.23 10.18 -22.21
N ASP A 909 21.94 9.85 -22.41
CA ASP A 909 21.23 10.01 -23.68
C ASP A 909 20.76 11.46 -23.87
N PHE A 910 21.74 12.32 -24.17
CA PHE A 910 21.55 13.75 -24.37
C PHE A 910 20.66 14.10 -25.58
N SER A 911 20.41 13.14 -26.48
CA SER A 911 19.47 13.25 -27.59
C SER A 911 18.02 13.15 -27.10
N LYS A 912 17.61 12.01 -26.52
CA LYS A 912 16.24 11.82 -26.04
C LYS A 912 15.88 12.79 -24.91
N CYS A 913 16.86 13.16 -24.07
CA CYS A 913 16.67 14.18 -23.05
C CYS A 913 16.25 15.54 -23.65
N GLU A 914 16.83 15.94 -24.79
CA GLU A 914 16.46 17.20 -25.46
C GLU A 914 15.07 17.15 -26.09
N GLU A 915 14.72 16.04 -26.74
CA GLU A 915 13.39 15.78 -27.29
C GLU A 915 12.33 15.86 -26.19
N CYS A 916 12.52 15.13 -25.08
CA CYS A 916 11.59 15.11 -23.94
C CYS A 916 11.40 16.51 -23.31
N LEU A 917 12.49 17.27 -23.11
CA LEU A 917 12.42 18.63 -22.59
C LEU A 917 11.87 19.63 -23.60
N CYS A 918 11.83 19.30 -24.89
CA CYS A 918 11.15 20.12 -25.89
C CYS A 918 9.64 19.84 -25.95
N GLU A 919 9.19 18.60 -25.71
CA GLU A 919 7.76 18.31 -25.54
C GLU A 919 7.23 18.85 -24.21
N ALA A 920 7.98 18.73 -23.11
CA ALA A 920 7.61 19.29 -21.81
C ALA A 920 7.30 20.80 -21.88
N VAL A 921 8.19 21.61 -22.51
CA VAL A 921 7.99 23.06 -22.69
C VAL A 921 6.77 23.41 -23.54
N LYS A 922 6.28 22.51 -24.42
CA LYS A 922 5.05 22.75 -25.20
C LYS A 922 3.78 22.53 -24.37
N ILE A 923 3.85 21.66 -23.36
CA ILE A 923 2.73 21.31 -22.48
C ILE A 923 2.61 22.33 -21.35
N ASP A 924 3.73 22.60 -20.68
CA ASP A 924 3.84 23.54 -19.57
C ASP A 924 5.14 24.33 -19.71
N CYS A 925 5.01 25.57 -20.17
CA CYS A 925 6.12 26.50 -20.36
C CYS A 925 6.45 27.32 -19.11
N LEU A 926 5.63 27.25 -18.05
CA LEU A 926 5.81 27.98 -16.80
C LEU A 926 6.56 27.15 -15.75
N ASN A 927 6.64 25.82 -15.92
CA ASN A 927 7.30 24.92 -14.97
C ASN A 927 8.79 25.26 -14.73
N PRO A 928 9.21 25.64 -13.52
CA PRO A 928 10.61 25.95 -13.22
C PRO A 928 11.53 24.73 -13.44
N ASN A 929 11.04 23.53 -13.13
CA ASN A 929 11.84 22.29 -13.21
C ASN A 929 12.22 21.92 -14.65
N VAL A 930 11.37 22.25 -15.64
CA VAL A 930 11.67 22.02 -17.06
C VAL A 930 12.80 22.93 -17.52
N TRP A 931 12.78 24.21 -17.15
CA TRP A 931 13.85 25.15 -17.48
C TRP A 931 15.15 24.84 -16.73
N ALA A 932 15.08 24.41 -15.47
CA ALA A 932 16.24 23.95 -14.70
C ALA A 932 16.96 22.77 -15.38
N GLN A 933 16.21 21.72 -15.74
CA GLN A 933 16.76 20.54 -16.41
C GLN A 933 17.27 20.85 -17.82
N LYS A 934 16.59 21.75 -18.56
CA LYS A 934 17.03 22.20 -19.89
C LYS A 934 18.33 23.01 -19.82
N GLY A 935 18.46 23.90 -18.84
CA GLY A 935 19.72 24.58 -18.53
C GLY A 935 20.85 23.60 -18.18
N HIS A 936 20.54 22.57 -17.38
CA HIS A 936 21.51 21.53 -17.02
C HIS A 936 21.95 20.69 -18.24
N LEU A 937 21.03 20.31 -19.12
CA LEU A 937 21.36 19.60 -20.37
C LEU A 937 22.23 20.47 -21.29
N CYS A 938 21.93 21.76 -21.44
CA CYS A 938 22.77 22.69 -22.20
C CYS A 938 24.17 22.86 -21.57
N TYR A 939 24.26 22.93 -20.24
CA TYR A 939 25.53 23.00 -19.51
C TYR A 939 26.39 21.73 -19.74
N LEU A 940 25.80 20.53 -19.66
CA LEU A 940 26.48 19.27 -19.96
C LEU A 940 26.93 19.18 -21.43
N LYS A 941 26.14 19.74 -22.37
CA LYS A 941 26.52 19.91 -23.79
C LYS A 941 27.57 21.02 -24.04
N ARG A 942 27.97 21.78 -23.00
CA ARG A 942 28.83 22.97 -23.07
C ARG A 942 28.27 24.13 -23.91
N ASP A 943 26.94 24.18 -24.09
CA ASP A 943 26.23 25.33 -24.65
C ASP A 943 25.88 26.30 -23.51
N PHE A 944 26.90 27.02 -23.04
CA PHE A 944 26.78 27.90 -21.87
C PHE A 944 25.82 29.07 -22.12
N GLY A 945 25.70 29.55 -23.37
CA GLY A 945 24.75 30.61 -23.75
C GLY A 945 23.29 30.18 -23.55
N LYS A 946 22.90 29.03 -24.11
CA LYS A 946 21.53 28.50 -23.87
C LYS A 946 21.32 28.06 -22.41
N ALA A 947 22.36 27.57 -21.73
CA ALA A 947 22.29 27.23 -20.32
C ALA A 947 21.97 28.46 -19.46
N LYS A 948 22.67 29.57 -19.69
CA LYS A 948 22.44 30.87 -19.04
C LYS A 948 21.00 31.34 -19.20
N GLU A 949 20.50 31.39 -20.44
CA GLU A 949 19.10 31.78 -20.70
C GLU A 949 18.09 30.91 -19.95
N CYS A 950 18.29 29.59 -19.89
CA CYS A 950 17.37 28.68 -19.20
C CYS A 950 17.44 28.86 -17.68
N TYR A 951 18.64 29.05 -17.11
CA TYR A 951 18.80 29.29 -15.69
C TYR A 951 18.31 30.68 -15.25
N GLU A 952 18.56 31.75 -16.02
CA GLU A 952 18.02 33.09 -15.77
C GLU A 952 16.48 33.08 -15.79
N ARG A 953 15.85 32.33 -16.70
CA ARG A 953 14.39 32.11 -16.69
C ARG A 953 13.94 31.32 -15.47
N THR A 954 14.67 30.28 -15.07
CA THR A 954 14.34 29.46 -13.89
C THR A 954 14.30 30.31 -12.62
N VAL A 955 15.29 31.21 -12.44
CA VAL A 955 15.38 32.15 -11.31
C VAL A 955 14.34 33.29 -11.40
N GLY A 956 13.64 33.42 -12.54
CA GLY A 956 12.61 34.44 -12.77
C GLY A 956 11.18 34.01 -12.47
N PHE A 957 10.94 32.78 -12.01
CA PHE A 957 9.61 32.30 -11.59
C PHE A 957 9.35 32.56 -10.10
N GLU A 958 8.07 32.60 -9.71
CA GLU A 958 7.65 32.77 -8.30
C GLU A 958 7.72 31.47 -7.48
N GLU A 959 7.65 30.31 -8.15
CA GLU A 959 7.88 28.99 -7.54
C GLU A 959 9.34 28.55 -7.73
N ASP A 960 10.01 28.15 -6.64
CA ASP A 960 11.35 27.56 -6.71
C ASP A 960 11.31 26.18 -7.40
N ALA A 961 12.28 25.92 -8.29
CA ALA A 961 12.52 24.56 -8.77
C ALA A 961 13.05 23.64 -7.65
N ALA A 962 12.83 22.33 -7.77
CA ALA A 962 13.29 21.35 -6.75
C ALA A 962 14.82 21.40 -6.49
N ASP A 963 15.59 21.86 -7.48
CA ASP A 963 17.06 21.81 -7.52
C ASP A 963 17.71 23.21 -7.63
N MET A 964 17.08 24.27 -7.11
CA MET A 964 17.55 25.66 -7.26
C MET A 964 18.99 25.92 -6.83
N ARG A 965 19.51 25.20 -5.83
CA ARG A 965 20.94 25.22 -5.44
C ARG A 965 21.86 24.96 -6.64
N PHE A 966 21.56 23.96 -7.46
CA PHE A 966 22.37 23.62 -8.63
C PHE A 966 22.21 24.65 -9.75
N VAL A 967 21.01 25.23 -9.91
CA VAL A 967 20.77 26.34 -10.84
C VAL A 967 21.67 27.54 -10.48
N PHE A 968 21.68 27.98 -9.21
CA PHE A 968 22.55 29.08 -8.78
C PHE A 968 24.05 28.77 -8.91
N LEU A 969 24.51 27.58 -8.50
CA LEU A 969 25.92 27.19 -8.61
C LEU A 969 26.41 27.15 -10.08
N ARG A 970 25.59 26.64 -11.00
CA ARG A 970 25.94 26.56 -12.43
C ARG A 970 25.82 27.91 -13.13
N LEU A 971 24.81 28.72 -12.81
CA LEU A 971 24.66 30.07 -13.35
C LEU A 971 25.78 31.01 -12.86
N GLY A 972 26.14 30.93 -11.58
CA GLY A 972 27.29 31.65 -11.01
C GLY A 972 28.61 31.30 -11.71
N SER A 973 28.82 30.01 -12.05
CA SER A 973 30.00 29.55 -12.81
C SER A 973 30.05 30.18 -14.20
N ILE A 974 28.91 30.23 -14.92
CA ILE A 974 28.86 30.84 -16.25
C ILE A 974 29.20 32.34 -16.18
N TYR A 975 28.69 33.09 -15.19
CA TYR A 975 29.06 34.49 -15.00
C TYR A 975 30.55 34.69 -14.67
N LEU A 976 31.20 33.77 -13.95
CA LEU A 976 32.65 33.84 -13.72
C LEU A 976 33.44 33.65 -15.02
N ASP A 977 33.07 32.66 -15.84
CA ASP A 977 33.72 32.38 -17.13
C ASP A 977 33.52 33.53 -18.14
N GLU A 978 32.32 34.13 -18.17
CA GLU A 978 31.99 35.31 -18.97
C GLU A 978 32.54 36.63 -18.38
N LYS A 979 33.11 36.60 -17.17
CA LYS A 979 33.68 37.74 -16.43
C LYS A 979 32.66 38.79 -15.94
N GLU A 980 31.38 38.42 -15.84
CA GLU A 980 30.33 39.21 -15.19
C GLU A 980 30.43 39.07 -13.64
N TYR A 981 31.60 39.33 -13.05
CA TYR A 981 31.92 39.01 -11.66
C TYR A 981 30.91 39.59 -10.64
N GLY A 982 30.37 40.79 -10.89
CA GLY A 982 29.34 41.39 -10.03
C GLY A 982 28.03 40.59 -9.99
N ARG A 983 27.59 40.01 -11.11
CA ARG A 983 26.42 39.10 -11.15
C ARG A 983 26.77 37.73 -10.61
N ALA A 984 28.00 37.24 -10.81
CA ALA A 984 28.49 36.02 -10.19
C ALA A 984 28.41 36.10 -8.65
N LYS A 985 28.97 37.16 -8.05
CA LYS A 985 28.92 37.46 -6.62
C LYS A 985 27.49 37.43 -6.08
N GLN A 986 26.57 38.15 -6.72
CA GLN A 986 25.15 38.16 -6.34
C GLN A 986 24.50 36.78 -6.43
N THR A 987 24.77 36.02 -7.50
CA THR A 987 24.19 34.68 -7.73
C THR A 987 24.70 33.65 -6.72
N TYR A 988 26.00 33.67 -6.42
CA TYR A 988 26.56 32.80 -5.38
C TYR A 988 26.10 33.19 -3.96
N LEU A 989 25.87 34.48 -3.67
CA LEU A 989 25.24 34.90 -2.42
C LEU A 989 23.77 34.45 -2.29
N LEU A 990 23.04 34.29 -3.41
CA LEU A 990 21.73 33.62 -3.40
C LEU A 990 21.85 32.12 -3.11
N ALA A 991 22.85 31.44 -3.69
CA ALA A 991 23.16 30.05 -3.33
C ALA A 991 23.47 29.90 -1.83
N CYS A 992 24.33 30.76 -1.26
CA CYS A 992 24.67 30.75 0.16
C CYS A 992 23.45 30.98 1.09
N LYS A 993 22.47 31.78 0.66
CA LYS A 993 21.22 32.03 1.42
C LYS A 993 20.26 30.85 1.42
N ASN A 994 20.23 30.07 0.33
CA ASN A 994 19.38 28.89 0.22
C ASN A 994 20.03 27.67 0.90
N ALA A 995 21.28 27.37 0.53
CA ALA A 995 22.09 26.30 1.12
C ALA A 995 23.59 26.58 0.90
N ALA A 996 24.27 27.10 1.93
CA ALA A 996 25.70 27.38 1.89
C ALA A 996 26.56 26.11 1.76
N SER A 997 27.46 26.11 0.78
CA SER A 997 28.46 25.05 0.59
C SER A 997 29.85 25.62 0.35
N CYS A 998 30.89 24.77 0.39
CA CYS A 998 32.25 25.18 0.03
C CYS A 998 32.30 25.76 -1.39
N LEU A 999 31.53 25.19 -2.34
CA LEU A 999 31.49 25.65 -3.73
C LEU A 999 30.75 26.98 -3.88
N SER A 1000 29.70 27.26 -3.09
CA SER A 1000 29.02 28.55 -3.15
C SER A 1000 29.91 29.67 -2.60
N TRP A 1001 30.57 29.46 -1.47
CA TRP A 1001 31.48 30.43 -0.87
C TRP A 1001 32.77 30.63 -1.67
N LEU A 1002 33.35 29.56 -2.24
CA LEU A 1002 34.43 29.66 -3.22
C LEU A 1002 34.02 30.54 -4.42
N GLY A 1003 32.80 30.36 -4.94
CA GLY A 1003 32.25 31.20 -6.01
C GLY A 1003 32.16 32.70 -5.64
N VAL A 1004 31.75 33.02 -4.41
CA VAL A 1004 31.79 34.41 -3.88
C VAL A 1004 33.24 34.90 -3.80
N GLY A 1005 34.14 34.14 -3.17
CA GLY A 1005 35.54 34.52 -2.96
C GLY A 1005 36.30 34.77 -4.26
N ILE A 1006 36.07 33.94 -5.29
CA ILE A 1006 36.61 34.16 -6.64
C ILE A 1006 36.06 35.46 -7.24
N ALA A 1007 34.74 35.70 -7.13
CA ALA A 1007 34.14 36.92 -7.66
C ALA A 1007 34.71 38.19 -6.99
N CYS A 1008 34.80 38.22 -5.66
CA CYS A 1008 35.37 39.33 -4.90
C CYS A 1008 36.86 39.55 -5.24
N TYR A 1009 37.68 38.49 -5.30
CA TYR A 1009 39.09 38.59 -5.71
C TYR A 1009 39.26 39.15 -7.14
N ARG A 1010 38.35 38.81 -8.06
CA ARG A 1010 38.34 39.34 -9.44
C ARG A 1010 37.79 40.76 -9.56
N LEU A 1011 37.04 41.23 -8.56
CA LEU A 1011 36.59 42.62 -8.38
C LEU A 1011 37.59 43.48 -7.57
N GLU A 1012 38.70 42.87 -7.11
CA GLU A 1012 39.73 43.46 -6.24
C GLU A 1012 39.24 43.81 -4.81
N GLU A 1013 38.09 43.27 -4.41
CA GLU A 1013 37.48 43.35 -3.08
C GLU A 1013 38.17 42.34 -2.12
N LEU A 1014 39.45 42.59 -1.79
CA LEU A 1014 40.32 41.59 -1.13
C LEU A 1014 39.86 41.15 0.27
N GLU A 1015 39.28 42.04 1.06
CA GLU A 1015 38.79 41.72 2.42
C GLU A 1015 37.58 40.77 2.33
N GLU A 1016 36.58 41.11 1.53
CA GLU A 1016 35.38 40.27 1.30
C GLU A 1016 35.72 38.95 0.59
N ALA A 1017 36.81 38.92 -0.20
CA ALA A 1017 37.35 37.70 -0.77
C ALA A 1017 37.98 36.79 0.29
N GLU A 1018 38.70 37.35 1.26
CA GLU A 1018 39.25 36.60 2.39
C GLU A 1018 38.14 36.02 3.27
N ASP A 1019 37.16 36.83 3.65
CA ASP A 1019 36.02 36.37 4.46
C ASP A 1019 35.32 35.18 3.79
N ALA A 1020 34.93 35.33 2.51
CA ALA A 1020 34.25 34.27 1.76
C ALA A 1020 35.10 33.00 1.58
N LEU A 1021 36.42 33.12 1.36
CA LEU A 1021 37.32 31.97 1.27
C LEU A 1021 37.59 31.33 2.64
N SER A 1022 37.54 32.10 3.73
CA SER A 1022 37.67 31.59 5.09
C SER A 1022 36.45 30.75 5.49
N GLU A 1023 35.23 31.19 5.14
CA GLU A 1023 34.00 30.39 5.28
C GLU A 1023 34.03 29.13 4.41
N ALA A 1024 34.50 29.23 3.15
CA ALA A 1024 34.68 28.05 2.29
C ALA A 1024 35.64 27.01 2.90
N ASN A 1025 36.72 27.45 3.56
CA ASN A 1025 37.71 26.62 4.24
C ASN A 1025 37.20 26.07 5.60
N ALA A 1026 36.39 26.84 6.31
CA ALA A 1026 35.74 26.42 7.56
C ALA A 1026 34.70 25.31 7.31
N LEU A 1027 34.02 25.36 6.16
CA LEU A 1027 33.17 24.29 5.66
C LEU A 1027 33.97 23.08 5.16
N GLU A 1028 34.87 23.24 4.18
CA GLU A 1028 35.68 22.13 3.64
C GLU A 1028 37.16 22.50 3.45
N ASN A 1029 37.99 22.13 4.42
CA ASN A 1029 39.43 22.39 4.39
C ASN A 1029 40.25 21.51 3.43
N THR A 1030 39.62 20.52 2.77
CA THR A 1030 40.25 19.66 1.75
C THR A 1030 40.22 20.23 0.34
N ASN A 1031 39.45 21.30 0.08
CA ASN A 1031 39.35 21.88 -1.25
C ASN A 1031 40.62 22.68 -1.62
N ALA A 1032 41.41 22.12 -2.55
CA ALA A 1032 42.67 22.71 -3.00
C ALA A 1032 42.50 24.06 -3.74
N GLU A 1033 41.33 24.36 -4.31
CA GLU A 1033 41.10 25.64 -4.99
C GLU A 1033 40.95 26.80 -3.98
N VAL A 1034 40.28 26.55 -2.85
CA VAL A 1034 40.13 27.52 -1.75
C VAL A 1034 41.51 27.95 -1.23
N TRP A 1035 42.39 26.98 -0.94
CA TRP A 1035 43.77 27.27 -0.54
C TRP A 1035 44.58 28.01 -1.61
N GLY A 1036 44.33 27.73 -2.90
CA GLY A 1036 44.96 28.42 -4.02
C GLY A 1036 44.56 29.89 -4.11
N TYR A 1037 43.27 30.20 -3.95
CA TYR A 1037 42.79 31.59 -3.91
C TYR A 1037 43.17 32.30 -2.60
N LEU A 1038 43.19 31.62 -1.44
CA LEU A 1038 43.75 32.19 -0.20
C LEU A 1038 45.23 32.55 -0.37
N ALA A 1039 46.02 31.72 -1.07
CA ALA A 1039 47.41 32.06 -1.39
C ALA A 1039 47.51 33.33 -2.24
N LEU A 1040 46.64 33.51 -3.25
CA LEU A 1040 46.58 34.75 -4.05
C LEU A 1040 46.18 35.98 -3.24
N VAL A 1041 45.21 35.86 -2.33
CA VAL A 1041 44.81 36.95 -1.43
C VAL A 1041 45.93 37.31 -0.46
N CYS A 1042 46.59 36.33 0.16
CA CYS A 1042 47.74 36.56 1.04
C CYS A 1042 48.93 37.19 0.29
N LEU A 1043 49.18 36.78 -0.97
CA LEU A 1043 50.20 37.38 -1.84
C LEU A 1043 49.90 38.86 -2.12
N ARG A 1044 48.70 39.18 -2.63
CA ARG A 1044 48.31 40.57 -2.90
C ARG A 1044 48.27 41.43 -1.63
N GLY A 1045 47.90 40.84 -0.49
CA GLY A 1045 47.91 41.47 0.84
C GLY A 1045 49.27 41.55 1.53
N GLY A 1046 50.38 41.13 0.89
CA GLY A 1046 51.73 41.24 1.45
C GLY A 1046 52.08 40.26 2.58
N ARG A 1047 51.20 39.29 2.89
CA ARG A 1047 51.34 38.37 4.03
C ARG A 1047 52.17 37.15 3.67
N GLN A 1048 53.48 37.36 3.51
CA GLN A 1048 54.44 36.34 3.04
C GLN A 1048 54.30 34.97 3.74
N ARG A 1049 54.30 34.93 5.08
CA ARG A 1049 54.26 33.65 5.82
C ARG A 1049 52.98 32.85 5.61
N GLU A 1050 51.85 33.53 5.42
CA GLU A 1050 50.56 32.90 5.17
C GLU A 1050 50.45 32.45 3.72
N ALA A 1051 50.91 33.27 2.76
CA ALA A 1051 51.00 32.90 1.35
C ALA A 1051 51.81 31.60 1.14
N GLU A 1052 52.99 31.48 1.77
CA GLU A 1052 53.80 30.26 1.74
C GLU A 1052 53.07 29.04 2.32
N GLN A 1053 52.30 29.21 3.40
CA GLN A 1053 51.55 28.12 4.04
C GLN A 1053 50.37 27.69 3.16
N CYS A 1054 49.57 28.63 2.68
CA CYS A 1054 48.44 28.36 1.79
C CYS A 1054 48.90 27.67 0.50
N TYR A 1055 50.03 28.09 -0.10
CA TYR A 1055 50.61 27.42 -1.27
C TYR A 1055 51.13 26.00 -0.95
N LYS A 1056 51.77 25.80 0.21
CA LYS A 1056 52.16 24.44 0.69
C LYS A 1056 50.92 23.53 0.85
N TYR A 1057 49.80 24.02 1.38
CA TYR A 1057 48.53 23.26 1.45
C TYR A 1057 47.91 23.01 0.07
N THR A 1058 47.91 24.00 -0.81
CA THR A 1058 47.44 23.92 -2.21
C THR A 1058 48.14 22.77 -2.98
N LEU A 1059 49.46 22.67 -2.82
CA LEU A 1059 50.25 21.59 -3.43
C LEU A 1059 50.02 20.24 -2.73
N LYS A 1060 49.92 20.20 -1.39
CA LYS A 1060 49.66 18.99 -0.60
C LYS A 1060 48.30 18.36 -0.91
N LEU A 1061 47.28 19.18 -1.19
CA LEU A 1061 45.92 18.74 -1.55
C LEU A 1061 45.77 18.44 -3.06
N GLY A 1062 46.80 18.73 -3.86
CA GLY A 1062 46.84 18.33 -5.28
C GLY A 1062 45.93 19.17 -6.19
N LEU A 1063 46.05 20.50 -6.13
CA LEU A 1063 45.31 21.42 -7.01
C LEU A 1063 45.40 21.00 -8.49
N ARG A 1064 44.25 20.69 -9.10
CA ARG A 1064 44.13 20.27 -10.52
C ARG A 1064 44.07 21.45 -11.50
N ASN A 1065 43.92 22.68 -11.01
CA ASN A 1065 43.65 23.85 -11.84
C ASN A 1065 44.95 24.50 -12.34
N ASP A 1066 45.41 24.06 -13.51
CA ASP A 1066 46.61 24.57 -14.18
C ASP A 1066 46.56 26.07 -14.51
N ALA A 1067 45.38 26.70 -14.58
CA ALA A 1067 45.28 28.14 -14.73
C ALA A 1067 45.59 28.87 -13.41
N LEU A 1068 44.97 28.43 -12.32
CA LEU A 1068 45.20 28.96 -10.97
C LEU A 1068 46.66 28.75 -10.52
N LEU A 1069 47.24 27.58 -10.77
CA LEU A 1069 48.67 27.31 -10.47
C LEU A 1069 49.63 28.23 -11.24
N ARG A 1070 49.30 28.62 -12.47
CA ARG A 1070 50.09 29.58 -13.26
C ARG A 1070 49.91 31.01 -12.76
N GLU A 1071 48.71 31.40 -12.35
CA GLU A 1071 48.46 32.72 -11.74
C GLU A 1071 49.24 32.87 -10.44
N ILE A 1072 49.17 31.88 -9.53
CA ILE A 1072 49.92 31.87 -8.26
C ILE A 1072 51.42 32.05 -8.52
N ARG A 1073 52.00 31.26 -9.43
CA ARG A 1073 53.44 31.33 -9.75
C ARG A 1073 53.85 32.65 -10.41
N ALA A 1074 53.01 33.21 -11.29
CA ALA A 1074 53.26 34.52 -11.87
C ALA A 1074 53.23 35.63 -10.80
N THR A 1075 52.28 35.57 -9.86
CA THR A 1075 52.18 36.51 -8.75
C THR A 1075 53.36 36.38 -7.77
N GLN A 1076 53.79 35.15 -7.43
CA GLN A 1076 55.01 34.89 -6.64
C GLN A 1076 56.25 35.47 -7.32
N GLN A 1077 56.42 35.26 -8.64
CA GLN A 1077 57.54 35.82 -9.41
C GLN A 1077 57.50 37.35 -9.50
N GLN A 1078 56.32 37.96 -9.57
CA GLN A 1078 56.16 39.42 -9.63
C GLN A 1078 56.45 40.09 -8.28
N LEU A 1079 56.10 39.45 -7.16
CA LEU A 1079 56.26 40.00 -5.81
C LEU A 1079 57.57 39.59 -5.11
N GLY A 1080 58.23 38.52 -5.59
CA GLY A 1080 59.51 38.06 -5.05
C GLY A 1080 59.43 37.25 -3.75
N PHE A 1081 58.24 36.78 -3.36
CA PHE A 1081 58.04 35.95 -2.17
C PHE A 1081 56.87 34.97 -2.35
N GLY A 1082 56.74 34.01 -1.42
CA GLY A 1082 55.59 33.09 -1.34
C GLY A 1082 55.79 31.74 -2.01
N ASP A 1083 56.83 31.56 -2.83
CA ASP A 1083 57.30 30.22 -3.24
C ASP A 1083 58.36 29.75 -2.23
N PRO A 1084 58.22 28.56 -1.60
CA PRO A 1084 59.20 27.99 -0.66
C PRO A 1084 60.60 27.69 -1.22
N ALA A 1085 60.84 27.96 -2.50
CA ALA A 1085 62.13 27.82 -3.18
C ALA A 1085 62.98 29.12 -3.24
N PHE A 1086 62.48 30.25 -2.73
CA PHE A 1086 63.20 31.54 -2.65
C PHE A 1086 63.70 31.85 -1.22
#